data_AF-A0A0D2MST5-F1
#
_entry.id   AF-A0A0D2MST5-F1
#
_cell.length_a   1.000
_cell.length_b   1.000
_cell.length_c   1.000
_cell.angle_alpha   90.00
_cell.angle_beta   90.00
_cell.angle_gamma   90.00
#
_symmetry.space_group_name_H-M   'P 1'
#
loop_
_entity.id
_entity.type
_entity.pdbx_description
1 polymer ?
#
loop_
_entity_poly.entity_id
_entity_poly.type
_entity_poly.pdbx_seq_one_letter_code
_entity_poly.pdbx_strand_id
1 'polypeptide(L)'
;LYLASTNSVKEKKEETVESLPGSYRLQARKPVLMATNDYESVLKMLEEITTNARQIQEQLLGEILSKNAETEYLQGFLHGQTDKQLFKKNVPIVTYDHIKPYIDRIANGKASSDILLVEPLIGFSLSSGTSGGQPKLIPITAESANVTAALGNLHLSLMIKHFGDLSQVGKRMELLFAKPDVETPSGLKASAVTTRAFKESSFQAILPKLYTSPYETIFCPDTKQSTYCQLLFGLIQRDEVVVIGSIFAATVLRGIKFIENNWRELCSNIKTGKISDWITDSGCRKAASLILKPNPKLADLLEDTCSCKSWEGIVRKLWPKTKYIGTVCTGAMLQFSAELEFYCGGLPLVSGFYACSEGAIAINIEPLSKPSDVSYTILPNTVYYEFLPIKEDCVTDSQNQVQLNTSRHKDTETVDLVNVKPGQCYEILVTSPTGLYRYRVGDIIKVTGFHNNTPQFQFVGRQNVALGVDMERTSEADILKAVAEAKALLDPFGLILTEYTSYGDTSSTPGHYVIFWEIKPKEGNNNNDNGKELDPKTRKPVLMATNDYESGLKMMEELTTDAQQIQDQLFGEILSKNAETEYLQGFLHGQTDKQLFKKKVPIVTYEHLKPYIDRIANGEASSDILLVEPLTGFSLSSGTSGGLPKLVPTTAESAHKTATFNKLYRSVMIKHFGDINQAGKRMELMFAKPEVETPSGLKASAVSTRAFKGSSFKAILPKLYTSPFEIIFCPDTKQSMYCQILFGLIQRNEVVMIGSIFASTVVRNIKFLENNWKELCSNIKTGQISEWITDSGCRNAASLILKPNPELADLIEDVCSCKSWEGIIRKLWPKTKYIGTVCTGAMLQYTAELEFYCGGLPLVSGFYACSEGAIGINLEPLCKPSDVSYTFLPNMVYYEFLSIKEDCDTDSQNQVQLNAMSHHEDTGPVDLVNVKLGQCYEVLVTSSMGLYRYKVGDIIKVTGFHNNTPQFQFVGRQNVALGVDMERTSEADILKAVAEAKALLDPLGLILTEYTSYGDTSSTPGHYVIFWEIKPKEGNNNNNNGKELDPKVMEECCSKMEDSLHFTYRMYRKENMIAALEIRVVKQGTFESLLDYFVSKGASLSQYKTPICIKSKEALNILDSRVIAKFFSPRTPTQDN
;
A
#
# COMPACT_ATOMS: atom_id res chain seq x y z
N LEU A 1 -11.75 24.15 47.05
CA LEU A 1 -11.83 22.72 46.66
C LEU A 1 -10.64 22.23 45.82
N TYR A 2 -9.53 22.98 45.70
CA TYR A 2 -8.30 22.56 44.98
C TYR A 2 -7.10 22.24 45.90
N LEU A 3 -7.32 22.11 47.22
CA LEU A 3 -6.30 21.72 48.21
C LEU A 3 -6.97 20.89 49.31
N ALA A 4 -7.13 19.58 49.11
CA ALA A 4 -7.54 18.66 50.18
C ALA A 4 -7.30 17.17 49.82
N SER A 5 -6.14 16.81 49.28
CA SER A 5 -5.70 15.41 49.32
C SER A 5 -4.24 15.30 48.91
N THR A 6 -3.33 15.57 49.85
CA THR A 6 -2.06 14.87 50.08
C THR A 6 -1.22 15.66 51.08
N ASN A 7 -1.72 15.78 52.31
CA ASN A 7 -0.89 15.92 53.50
C ASN A 7 -1.21 14.72 54.37
N SER A 8 -0.38 13.66 54.32
CA SER A 8 -0.21 12.72 55.44
C SER A 8 0.80 11.61 55.10
N VAL A 9 2.10 11.92 55.12
CA VAL A 9 3.11 10.98 55.66
C VAL A 9 4.17 11.77 56.42
N LYS A 10 3.90 11.93 57.72
CA LYS A 10 4.81 12.02 58.88
C LYS A 10 6.16 12.73 58.74
N GLU A 11 6.26 13.87 59.42
CA GLU A 11 7.49 14.35 60.06
C GLU A 11 8.05 13.28 61.02
N LYS A 12 9.34 12.94 60.85
CA LYS A 12 10.20 12.45 61.94
C LYS A 12 11.64 12.92 61.71
N LYS A 13 11.98 13.94 62.51
CA LYS A 13 13.28 14.34 63.09
C LYS A 13 14.56 14.11 62.26
N GLU A 14 15.16 15.24 61.91
CA GLU A 14 16.60 15.42 61.71
C GLU A 14 17.39 14.93 62.93
N GLU A 15 18.33 14.01 62.69
CA GLU A 15 19.51 13.83 63.54
C GLU A 15 20.68 14.56 62.88
N THR A 16 21.29 15.45 63.66
CA THR A 16 22.51 16.19 63.35
C THR A 16 23.71 15.25 63.21
N VAL A 17 24.41 15.32 62.07
CA VAL A 17 25.83 14.94 61.94
C VAL A 17 26.58 16.07 61.24
N GLU A 18 27.72 16.41 61.82
CA GLU A 18 28.58 17.56 61.55
C GLU A 18 29.33 17.51 60.21
N SER A 19 29.54 18.71 59.66
CA SER A 19 30.69 19.25 58.91
C SER A 19 31.49 18.37 57.92
N LEU A 20 31.44 18.74 56.63
CA LEU A 20 32.60 18.75 55.72
C LEU A 20 32.50 19.94 54.74
N PRO A 21 33.61 20.64 54.42
CA PRO A 21 33.59 21.93 53.72
C PRO A 21 33.76 21.83 52.19
N GLY A 22 33.06 22.72 51.46
CA GLY A 22 33.54 23.30 50.21
C GLY A 22 33.34 22.52 48.91
N SER A 23 32.19 22.71 48.24
CA SER A 23 32.13 22.92 46.78
C SER A 23 30.72 23.39 46.38
N TYR A 24 30.69 24.39 45.51
CA TYR A 24 29.56 25.02 44.82
C TYR A 24 28.14 24.50 45.15
N ARG A 25 27.44 25.19 46.06
CA ARG A 25 25.98 25.13 46.15
C ARG A 25 25.39 25.75 44.87
N LEU A 26 25.09 24.93 43.87
CA LEU A 26 24.06 25.24 42.87
C LEU A 26 22.76 25.48 43.65
N GLN A 27 22.26 26.71 43.61
CA GLN A 27 20.98 27.07 44.22
C GLN A 27 19.90 26.11 43.71
N ALA A 28 19.17 25.50 44.64
CA ALA A 28 17.99 24.70 44.34
C ALA A 28 17.00 25.53 43.48
N ARG A 29 16.65 24.98 42.31
CA ARG A 29 15.57 25.32 41.38
C ARG A 29 14.65 26.46 41.89
N LYS A 30 14.67 27.65 41.26
CA LYS A 30 13.40 28.38 41.09
C LYS A 30 12.54 27.54 40.15
N PRO A 31 11.27 27.30 40.48
CA PRO A 31 10.50 26.22 39.90
C PRO A 31 10.39 26.32 38.38
N VAL A 32 10.61 25.18 37.70
CA VAL A 32 9.98 24.89 36.40
C VAL A 32 8.50 25.16 36.56
N LEU A 33 8.01 26.23 35.91
CA LEU A 33 6.60 26.64 35.83
C LEU A 33 5.75 26.00 36.94
N MET A 34 5.91 26.48 38.17
CA MET A 34 5.02 26.05 39.24
C MET A 34 3.60 26.37 38.78
N ALA A 35 2.70 25.40 38.87
CA ALA A 35 1.29 25.59 38.59
C ALA A 35 0.71 26.54 39.64
N THR A 36 0.92 27.85 39.44
CA THR A 36 0.29 28.90 40.21
C THR A 36 -1.06 29.19 39.57
N ASN A 37 -2.12 29.28 40.38
CA ASN A 37 -3.46 29.66 39.88
C ASN A 37 -3.56 31.13 39.49
N ASP A 38 -2.52 31.92 39.75
CA ASP A 38 -2.42 33.30 39.35
C ASP A 38 -1.81 33.41 37.95
N TYR A 39 -2.62 33.82 36.98
CA TYR A 39 -2.19 33.99 35.60
C TYR A 39 -1.15 35.12 35.46
N GLU A 40 -1.18 36.14 36.33
CA GLU A 40 -0.22 37.25 36.29
C GLU A 40 1.19 36.77 36.68
N SER A 41 1.28 35.92 37.69
CA SER A 41 2.54 35.26 38.07
C SER A 41 3.13 34.40 36.95
N VAL A 42 2.29 33.66 36.22
CA VAL A 42 2.73 32.83 35.07
C VAL A 42 3.23 33.70 33.92
N LEU A 43 2.55 34.80 33.62
CA LEU A 43 2.99 35.76 32.59
C LEU A 43 4.26 36.50 33.00
N LYS A 44 4.41 36.86 34.28
CA LYS A 44 5.66 37.43 34.80
C LYS A 44 6.82 36.45 34.66
N MET A 45 6.59 35.15 34.90
CA MET A 45 7.60 34.13 34.65
C MET A 45 7.99 34.07 33.17
N LEU A 46 7.04 34.20 32.24
CA LEU A 46 7.34 34.28 30.81
C LEU A 46 8.26 35.48 30.50
N GLU A 47 7.98 36.65 31.04
CA GLU A 47 8.86 37.83 30.89
C GLU A 47 10.26 37.59 31.49
N GLU A 48 10.34 36.97 32.67
CA GLU A 48 11.60 36.65 33.33
C GLU A 48 12.45 35.67 32.50
N ILE A 49 11.85 34.59 31.98
CA ILE A 49 12.61 33.61 31.19
C ILE A 49 13.03 34.15 29.82
N THR A 50 12.19 34.96 29.17
CA THR A 50 12.52 35.52 27.84
C THR A 50 13.53 36.66 27.94
N THR A 51 13.55 37.41 29.05
CA THR A 51 14.59 38.41 29.33
C THR A 51 15.96 37.77 29.59
N ASN A 52 16.01 36.65 30.31
CA ASN A 52 17.27 36.00 30.70
C ASN A 52 17.65 34.80 29.79
N ALA A 53 17.20 34.80 28.54
CA ALA A 53 17.27 33.64 27.64
C ALA A 53 18.67 33.01 27.50
N ARG A 54 19.74 33.82 27.37
CA ARG A 54 21.13 33.33 27.27
C ARG A 54 21.55 32.55 28.52
N GLN A 55 21.38 33.15 29.70
CA GLN A 55 21.76 32.55 30.97
C GLN A 55 20.97 31.25 31.22
N ILE A 56 19.68 31.25 30.89
CA ILE A 56 18.82 30.08 31.07
C ILE A 56 19.25 28.93 30.16
N GLN A 57 19.60 29.20 28.90
CA GLN A 57 20.10 28.16 27.97
C GLN A 57 21.44 27.58 28.42
N GLU A 58 22.36 28.41 28.91
CA GLU A 58 23.66 27.96 29.43
C GLU A 58 23.49 27.11 30.69
N GLN A 59 22.63 27.54 31.61
CA GLN A 59 22.29 26.77 32.81
C GLN A 59 21.64 25.43 32.46
N LEU A 60 20.63 25.44 31.57
CA LEU A 60 19.91 24.24 31.16
C LEU A 60 20.84 23.20 30.51
N LEU A 61 21.71 23.63 29.60
CA LEU A 61 22.69 22.73 28.99
C LEU A 61 23.64 22.16 30.05
N GLY A 62 24.18 23.01 30.94
CA GLY A 62 25.06 22.56 32.02
C GLY A 62 24.39 21.53 32.93
N GLU A 63 23.11 21.71 33.25
CA GLU A 63 22.33 20.75 34.03
C GLU A 63 22.11 19.42 33.29
N ILE A 64 21.74 19.46 32.00
CA ILE A 64 21.54 18.26 31.18
C ILE A 64 22.84 17.45 31.09
N LEU A 65 23.97 18.12 30.83
CA LEU A 65 25.28 17.47 30.72
C LEU A 65 25.75 16.92 32.07
N SER A 66 25.60 17.69 33.15
CA SER A 66 26.02 17.24 34.49
C SER A 66 25.21 16.05 34.99
N LYS A 67 23.89 16.06 34.78
CA LYS A 67 23.01 14.93 35.19
C LYS A 67 23.32 13.65 34.43
N ASN A 68 23.66 13.75 33.14
CA ASN A 68 23.79 12.60 32.25
C ASN A 68 25.25 12.26 31.87
N ALA A 69 26.23 12.90 32.51
CA ALA A 69 27.65 12.81 32.15
C ALA A 69 28.15 11.36 32.05
N GLU A 70 27.69 10.50 32.95
CA GLU A 70 28.11 9.10 33.09
C GLU A 70 27.28 8.12 32.22
N THR A 71 26.30 8.60 31.45
CA THR A 71 25.53 7.74 30.54
C THR A 71 26.43 7.27 29.39
N GLU A 72 26.23 6.03 28.89
CA GLU A 72 27.04 5.47 27.79
C GLU A 72 27.19 6.44 26.62
N TYR A 73 26.11 7.12 26.23
CA TYR A 73 26.12 8.06 25.12
C TYR A 73 27.05 9.26 25.36
N LEU A 74 26.85 10.02 26.44
CA LEU A 74 27.69 11.19 26.70
C LEU A 74 29.11 10.81 27.10
N GLN A 75 29.29 9.69 27.80
CA GLN A 75 30.62 9.20 28.17
C GLN A 75 31.46 8.84 26.93
N GLY A 76 30.82 8.38 25.85
CA GLY A 76 31.48 8.12 24.57
C GLY A 76 32.03 9.36 23.87
N PHE A 77 31.53 10.56 24.18
CA PHE A 77 31.93 11.81 23.50
C PHE A 77 32.63 12.84 24.42
N LEU A 78 32.29 12.85 25.71
CA LEU A 78 32.72 13.89 26.66
C LEU A 78 33.53 13.38 27.84
N HIS A 79 33.53 12.08 28.14
CA HIS A 79 34.29 11.48 29.24
C HIS A 79 34.12 12.24 30.57
N GLY A 80 32.86 12.48 30.98
CA GLY A 80 32.52 13.19 32.22
C GLY A 80 32.60 14.73 32.16
N GLN A 81 33.06 15.32 31.06
CA GLN A 81 33.17 16.78 30.93
C GLN A 81 31.83 17.43 30.54
N THR A 82 31.57 18.64 31.03
CA THR A 82 30.29 19.34 30.86
C THR A 82 30.42 20.71 30.17
N ASP A 83 31.59 21.00 29.60
CA ASP A 83 31.85 22.26 28.90
C ASP A 83 31.06 22.36 27.58
N LYS A 84 30.44 23.52 27.35
CA LYS A 84 29.60 23.78 26.16
C LYS A 84 30.38 23.73 24.86
N GLN A 85 31.62 24.24 24.83
CA GLN A 85 32.42 24.24 23.59
C GLN A 85 32.87 22.82 23.25
N LEU A 86 33.26 22.05 24.26
CA LEU A 86 33.56 20.63 24.09
C LEU A 86 32.33 19.83 23.64
N PHE A 87 31.17 20.11 24.22
CA PHE A 87 29.89 19.53 23.79
C PHE A 87 29.63 19.76 22.30
N LYS A 88 29.70 21.02 21.85
CA LYS A 88 29.51 21.37 20.43
C LYS A 88 30.56 20.78 19.50
N LYS A 89 31.78 20.59 19.98
CA LYS A 89 32.89 20.03 19.21
C LYS A 89 32.83 18.51 19.08
N ASN A 90 32.52 17.80 20.17
CA ASN A 90 32.66 16.35 20.24
C ASN A 90 31.35 15.59 20.04
N VAL A 91 30.21 16.16 20.46
CA VAL A 91 28.91 15.50 20.29
C VAL A 91 28.39 15.79 18.87
N PRO A 92 28.13 14.76 18.05
CA PRO A 92 27.67 14.96 16.69
C PRO A 92 26.23 15.46 16.64
N ILE A 93 25.91 16.17 15.56
CA ILE A 93 24.51 16.48 15.21
C ILE A 93 23.88 15.20 14.63
N VAL A 94 22.75 14.75 15.20
CA VAL A 94 22.18 13.44 14.89
C VAL A 94 20.72 13.50 14.44
N THR A 95 20.29 12.47 13.71
CA THR A 95 18.87 12.18 13.37
C THR A 95 18.36 11.01 14.21
N TYR A 96 17.06 10.70 14.12
CA TYR A 96 16.45 9.58 14.85
C TYR A 96 17.16 8.25 14.61
N ASP A 97 17.57 7.97 13.37
CA ASP A 97 18.21 6.68 13.03
C ASP A 97 19.52 6.44 13.80
N HIS A 98 20.23 7.50 14.16
CA HIS A 98 21.46 7.42 14.94
C HIS A 98 21.20 7.08 16.41
N ILE A 99 20.10 7.58 16.99
CA ILE A 99 19.75 7.35 18.41
C ILE A 99 18.82 6.15 18.60
N LYS A 100 18.16 5.68 17.54
CA LYS A 100 17.23 4.55 17.56
C LYS A 100 17.82 3.29 18.20
N PRO A 101 19.06 2.85 17.93
CA PRO A 101 19.62 1.66 18.58
C PRO A 101 19.68 1.76 20.11
N TYR A 102 19.94 2.96 20.65
CA TYR A 102 19.95 3.21 22.09
C TYR A 102 18.53 3.18 22.67
N ILE A 103 17.57 3.80 21.98
CA ILE A 103 16.15 3.80 22.37
C ILE A 103 15.57 2.39 22.34
N ASP A 104 15.89 1.60 21.31
CA ASP A 104 15.45 0.21 21.18
C ASP A 104 15.97 -0.65 22.35
N ARG A 105 17.22 -0.44 22.78
CA ARG A 105 17.76 -1.14 23.96
C ARG A 105 16.98 -0.83 25.23
N ILE A 106 16.56 0.43 25.41
CA ILE A 106 15.73 0.83 26.57
C ILE A 106 14.32 0.23 26.46
N ALA A 107 13.72 0.28 25.26
CA ALA A 107 12.42 -0.34 24.99
C ALA A 107 12.42 -1.87 25.19
N ASN A 108 13.59 -2.51 25.08
CA ASN A 108 13.79 -3.95 25.31
C ASN A 108 14.27 -4.30 26.73
N GLY A 109 14.28 -3.34 27.66
CA GLY A 109 14.42 -3.62 29.10
C GLY A 109 15.78 -3.26 29.70
N LYS A 110 16.70 -2.65 28.93
CA LYS A 110 17.88 -2.04 29.55
C LYS A 110 17.51 -0.74 30.26
N ALA A 111 18.14 -0.47 31.41
CA ALA A 111 17.90 0.74 32.18
C ALA A 111 18.33 1.98 31.36
N SER A 112 17.48 3.01 31.34
CA SER A 112 17.79 4.27 30.64
C SER A 112 19.05 4.94 31.17
N SER A 113 19.29 4.80 32.49
CA SER A 113 20.43 5.36 33.23
C SER A 113 21.78 4.91 32.72
N ASP A 114 21.84 3.72 32.12
CA ASP A 114 23.07 3.15 31.62
C ASP A 114 23.34 3.57 30.18
N ILE A 115 22.38 4.21 29.50
CA ILE A 115 22.39 4.39 28.04
C ILE A 115 22.32 5.85 27.62
N LEU A 116 21.16 6.50 27.80
CA LEU A 116 20.86 7.83 27.24
C LEU A 116 20.59 8.91 28.29
N LEU A 117 20.02 8.54 29.44
CA LEU A 117 19.60 9.50 30.46
C LEU A 117 19.45 8.84 31.83
N VAL A 118 19.86 9.55 32.88
CA VAL A 118 19.82 9.02 34.26
C VAL A 118 18.41 9.00 34.84
N GLU A 119 17.55 9.94 34.47
CA GLU A 119 16.17 9.97 34.97
C GLU A 119 15.37 8.77 34.45
N PRO A 120 14.62 8.05 35.31
CA PRO A 120 13.79 6.94 34.87
C PRO A 120 12.72 7.37 33.87
N LEU A 121 12.51 6.56 32.84
CA LEU A 121 11.43 6.76 31.87
C LEU A 121 10.08 6.36 32.45
N ILE A 122 9.07 7.18 32.18
CA ILE A 122 7.67 6.84 32.45
C ILE A 122 6.96 6.29 31.21
N GLY A 123 7.61 6.37 30.03
CA GLY A 123 7.11 5.83 28.77
C GLY A 123 7.79 6.47 27.55
N PHE A 124 7.17 6.25 26.38
CA PHE A 124 7.58 6.83 25.11
C PHE A 124 6.44 7.62 24.46
N SER A 125 6.79 8.72 23.80
CA SER A 125 5.90 9.44 22.89
C SER A 125 6.02 8.83 21.50
N LEU A 126 4.89 8.46 20.89
CA LEU A 126 4.83 8.09 19.48
C LEU A 126 4.77 9.35 18.63
N SER A 127 5.82 9.63 17.85
CA SER A 127 5.80 10.74 16.90
C SER A 127 5.22 10.30 15.56
N SER A 128 4.23 11.06 15.06
CA SER A 128 3.45 10.77 13.85
C SER A 128 4.11 11.29 12.57
N GLY A 129 5.44 11.41 12.54
CA GLY A 129 6.18 12.05 11.45
C GLY A 129 6.94 11.07 10.56
N THR A 130 6.62 11.10 9.27
CA THR A 130 7.37 10.66 8.06
C THR A 130 7.20 9.21 7.59
N SER A 131 6.55 9.09 6.42
CA SER A 131 6.77 8.26 5.21
C SER A 131 7.35 6.83 5.26
N GLY A 132 7.93 6.35 6.36
CA GLY A 132 8.57 5.03 6.48
C GLY A 132 7.73 3.94 7.15
N GLY A 133 6.48 4.23 7.54
CA GLY A 133 5.51 3.24 8.01
C GLY A 133 5.57 2.84 9.50
N GLN A 134 6.61 3.19 10.26
CA GLN A 134 6.68 2.97 11.72
C GLN A 134 6.90 4.28 12.51
N PRO A 135 6.17 4.52 13.62
CA PRO A 135 6.30 5.72 14.44
C PRO A 135 7.59 5.76 15.27
N LYS A 136 8.18 6.93 15.46
CA LYS A 136 9.38 7.10 16.31
C LYS A 136 8.98 7.03 17.79
N LEU A 137 9.77 6.32 18.58
CA LEU A 137 9.71 6.31 20.04
C LEU A 137 10.58 7.42 20.62
N ILE A 138 9.99 8.44 21.23
CA ILE A 138 10.73 9.53 21.90
C ILE A 138 10.64 9.34 23.42
N PRO A 139 11.76 9.28 24.16
CA PRO A 139 11.72 9.04 25.61
C PRO A 139 10.98 10.13 26.38
N ILE A 140 10.21 9.74 27.40
CA ILE A 140 9.49 10.65 28.30
C ILE A 140 9.90 10.39 29.75
N THR A 141 10.27 11.45 30.45
CA THR A 141 10.45 11.48 31.90
C THR A 141 9.36 12.29 32.59
N ALA A 142 9.26 12.16 33.93
CA ALA A 142 8.35 12.97 34.73
C ALA A 142 8.65 14.48 34.58
N GLU A 143 9.93 14.87 34.53
CA GLU A 143 10.33 16.26 34.27
C GLU A 143 9.81 16.77 32.91
N SER A 144 10.02 16.02 31.83
CA SER A 144 9.54 16.42 30.49
C SER A 144 8.01 16.51 30.36
N ALA A 145 7.29 15.63 31.08
CA ALA A 145 5.84 15.67 31.14
C ALA A 145 5.33 16.94 31.84
N ASN A 146 5.98 17.35 32.93
CA ASN A 146 5.65 18.58 33.65
C ASN A 146 5.92 19.84 32.81
N VAL A 147 7.02 19.87 32.06
CA VAL A 147 7.31 20.96 31.11
C VAL A 147 6.21 21.08 30.04
N THR A 148 5.73 19.95 29.53
CA THR A 148 4.63 19.93 28.55
C THR A 148 3.31 20.43 29.16
N ALA A 149 2.97 20.01 30.38
CA ALA A 149 1.77 20.48 31.10
C ALA A 149 1.85 21.99 31.38
N ALA A 150 3.03 22.49 31.71
CA ALA A 150 3.27 23.90 31.96
C ALA A 150 3.07 24.80 30.73
N LEU A 151 3.38 24.33 29.53
CA LEU A 151 3.03 25.04 28.28
C LEU A 151 1.52 25.24 28.16
N GLY A 152 0.72 24.23 28.52
CA GLY A 152 -0.74 24.32 28.55
C GLY A 152 -1.25 25.38 29.53
N ASN A 153 -0.66 25.45 30.73
CA ASN A 153 -0.99 26.47 31.72
C ASN A 153 -0.64 27.88 31.23
N LEU A 154 0.54 28.05 30.62
CA LEU A 154 0.95 29.33 30.05
C LEU A 154 0.01 29.78 28.91
N HIS A 155 -0.38 28.84 28.04
CA HIS A 155 -1.38 29.12 27.00
C HIS A 155 -2.72 29.55 27.61
N LEU A 156 -3.18 28.85 28.66
CA LEU A 156 -4.39 29.25 29.38
C LEU A 156 -4.27 30.65 30.00
N SER A 157 -3.14 31.00 30.60
CA SER A 157 -2.90 32.35 31.16
C SER A 157 -2.97 33.44 30.09
N LEU A 158 -2.44 33.19 28.89
CA LEU A 158 -2.61 34.10 27.76
C LEU A 158 -4.07 34.18 27.31
N MET A 159 -4.80 33.07 27.24
CA MET A 159 -6.22 33.11 26.91
C MET A 159 -7.02 33.91 27.96
N ILE A 160 -6.71 33.78 29.25
CA ILE A 160 -7.34 34.55 30.32
C ILE A 160 -7.06 36.04 30.15
N LYS A 161 -5.82 36.43 29.83
CA LYS A 161 -5.46 37.83 29.57
C LYS A 161 -6.28 38.45 28.43
N HIS A 162 -6.52 37.70 27.35
CA HIS A 162 -7.17 38.24 26.15
C HIS A 162 -8.70 38.06 26.11
N PHE A 163 -9.24 37.01 26.72
CA PHE A 163 -10.66 36.65 26.66
C PHE A 163 -11.36 36.57 28.02
N GLY A 164 -10.63 36.75 29.12
CA GLY A 164 -11.10 36.49 30.49
C GLY A 164 -11.10 35.01 30.85
N ASP A 165 -11.37 34.69 32.11
CA ASP A 165 -11.48 33.29 32.57
C ASP A 165 -12.77 32.63 32.07
N LEU A 166 -12.66 32.01 30.89
CA LEU A 166 -13.78 31.30 30.27
C LEU A 166 -14.21 30.05 31.04
N SER A 167 -13.39 29.53 31.96
CA SER A 167 -13.69 28.31 32.72
C SER A 167 -14.82 28.46 33.74
N GLN A 168 -15.20 29.71 34.08
CA GLN A 168 -16.30 30.02 34.98
C GLN A 168 -17.63 30.26 34.26
N VAL A 169 -17.59 30.50 32.95
CA VAL A 169 -18.74 31.00 32.18
C VAL A 169 -19.24 30.01 31.12
N GLY A 170 -18.49 28.93 30.86
CA GLY A 170 -18.91 27.90 29.91
C GLY A 170 -17.95 26.74 29.76
N LYS A 171 -18.21 25.93 28.73
CA LYS A 171 -17.51 24.71 28.35
C LYS A 171 -16.82 24.82 26.99
N ARG A 172 -15.88 23.92 26.76
CA ARG A 172 -15.15 23.71 25.52
C ARG A 172 -15.78 22.56 24.74
N MET A 173 -16.12 22.79 23.48
CA MET A 173 -16.46 21.73 22.53
C MET A 173 -15.24 21.48 21.66
N GLU A 174 -14.41 20.53 22.08
CA GLU A 174 -13.22 20.15 21.32
C GLU A 174 -13.37 18.74 20.77
N LEU A 175 -12.97 18.53 19.51
CA LEU A 175 -12.89 17.21 18.89
C LEU A 175 -11.57 16.56 19.30
N LEU A 176 -11.65 15.71 20.31
CA LEU A 176 -10.53 15.05 20.95
C LEU A 176 -10.53 13.56 20.61
N PHE A 177 -9.38 13.04 20.19
CA PHE A 177 -9.24 11.63 19.80
C PHE A 177 -8.05 11.01 20.52
N ALA A 178 -8.30 9.92 21.25
CA ALA A 178 -7.26 9.13 21.89
C ALA A 178 -7.08 7.80 21.16
N LYS A 179 -5.83 7.32 21.10
CA LYS A 179 -5.51 5.98 20.58
C LYS A 179 -5.15 5.03 21.73
N PRO A 180 -5.25 3.70 21.55
CA PRO A 180 -4.70 2.74 22.49
C PRO A 180 -3.19 2.94 22.71
N ASP A 181 -2.70 2.63 23.91
CA ASP A 181 -1.26 2.57 24.15
C ASP A 181 -0.68 1.34 23.44
N VAL A 182 0.59 1.44 23.05
CA VAL A 182 1.39 0.28 22.64
C VAL A 182 2.33 -0.04 23.80
N GLU A 183 2.41 -1.29 24.20
CA GLU A 183 3.35 -1.73 25.23
C GLU A 183 4.67 -2.14 24.58
N THR A 184 5.78 -1.65 25.12
CA THR A 184 7.12 -2.08 24.70
C THR A 184 7.50 -3.38 25.40
N PRO A 185 8.48 -4.16 24.88
CA PRO A 185 8.93 -5.38 25.55
C PRO A 185 9.40 -5.20 27.00
N SER A 186 9.82 -4.00 27.40
CA SER A 186 10.17 -3.64 28.79
C SER A 186 8.98 -3.34 29.70
N GLY A 187 7.75 -3.32 29.18
CA GLY A 187 6.54 -2.91 29.89
C GLY A 187 6.32 -1.40 29.93
N LEU A 188 7.21 -0.58 29.33
CA LEU A 188 6.98 0.86 29.19
C LEU A 188 5.90 1.13 28.14
N LYS A 189 5.01 2.09 28.43
CA LYS A 189 3.93 2.48 27.51
C LYS A 189 4.42 3.48 26.47
N ALA A 190 4.12 3.20 25.20
CA ALA A 190 4.28 4.11 24.08
C ALA A 190 2.92 4.66 23.63
N SER A 191 2.75 5.99 23.65
CA SER A 191 1.47 6.63 23.34
C SER A 191 1.66 7.97 22.63
N ALA A 192 0.65 8.44 21.90
CA ALA A 192 0.68 9.82 21.40
C ALA A 192 0.66 10.81 22.57
N VAL A 193 1.39 11.93 22.45
CA VAL A 193 1.50 12.97 23.51
C VAL A 193 0.12 13.38 24.05
N THR A 194 -0.84 13.54 23.15
CA THR A 194 -2.22 13.96 23.45
C THR A 194 -3.02 12.87 24.17
N THR A 195 -2.88 11.61 23.75
CA THR A 195 -3.51 10.47 24.41
C THR A 195 -3.06 10.36 25.86
N ARG A 196 -1.75 10.53 26.13
CA ARG A 196 -1.23 10.53 27.49
C ARG A 196 -1.81 11.68 28.32
N ALA A 197 -1.82 12.90 27.77
CA ALA A 197 -2.39 14.06 28.44
C ALA A 197 -3.87 13.85 28.82
N PHE A 198 -4.66 13.18 27.97
CA PHE A 198 -6.06 12.88 28.26
C PHE A 198 -6.26 11.79 29.33
N LYS A 199 -5.26 10.91 29.54
CA LYS A 199 -5.28 9.88 30.58
C LYS A 199 -4.90 10.40 31.96
N GLU A 200 -4.21 11.54 32.05
CA GLU A 200 -3.81 12.13 33.34
C GLU A 200 -5.02 12.41 34.23
N SER A 201 -4.91 12.05 35.51
CA SER A 201 -6.00 12.20 36.49
C SER A 201 -6.48 13.65 36.62
N SER A 202 -5.55 14.61 36.44
CA SER A 202 -5.86 16.04 36.46
C SER A 202 -6.79 16.45 35.32
N PHE A 203 -6.58 15.93 34.10
CA PHE A 203 -7.45 16.18 32.96
C PHE A 203 -8.81 15.51 33.15
N GLN A 204 -8.84 14.25 33.58
CA GLN A 204 -10.09 13.53 33.85
C GLN A 204 -10.95 14.24 34.91
N ALA A 205 -10.33 14.82 35.94
CA ALA A 205 -11.05 15.54 37.00
C ALA A 205 -11.74 16.82 36.50
N ILE A 206 -11.16 17.52 35.53
CA ILE A 206 -11.73 18.76 34.97
C ILE A 206 -12.66 18.51 33.77
N LEU A 207 -12.55 17.35 33.12
CA LEU A 207 -13.25 17.02 31.88
C LEU A 207 -14.78 17.24 31.97
N PRO A 208 -15.52 16.69 32.96
CA PRO A 208 -16.98 16.88 33.03
C PRO A 208 -17.41 18.34 33.28
N LYS A 209 -16.54 19.13 33.91
CA LYS A 209 -16.80 20.53 34.24
C LYS A 209 -16.55 21.45 33.04
N LEU A 210 -15.44 21.23 32.33
CA LEU A 210 -14.93 22.18 31.34
C LEU A 210 -15.15 21.75 29.89
N TYR A 211 -15.50 20.49 29.61
CA TYR A 211 -15.70 19.98 28.25
C TYR A 211 -17.10 19.43 28.05
N THR A 212 -17.59 19.51 26.80
CA THR A 212 -18.88 18.91 26.43
C THR A 212 -18.78 17.41 26.18
N SER A 213 -17.59 16.93 25.80
CA SER A 213 -17.30 15.54 25.41
C SER A 213 -16.90 14.69 26.63
N PRO A 214 -17.63 13.60 26.94
CA PRO A 214 -17.25 12.66 28.00
C PRO A 214 -15.98 11.87 27.69
N TYR A 215 -15.36 11.30 28.72
CA TYR A 215 -14.16 10.48 28.56
C TYR A 215 -14.37 9.33 27.57
N GLU A 216 -15.54 8.68 27.63
CA GLU A 216 -15.88 7.55 26.79
C GLU A 216 -15.89 7.88 25.29
N THR A 217 -16.30 9.09 24.90
CA THR A 217 -16.32 9.46 23.47
C THR A 217 -14.92 9.77 22.94
N ILE A 218 -14.04 10.33 23.79
CA ILE A 218 -12.65 10.62 23.44
C ILE A 218 -11.85 9.34 23.18
N PHE A 219 -12.16 8.28 23.94
CA PHE A 219 -11.51 6.97 23.88
C PHE A 219 -12.26 5.94 23.02
N CYS A 220 -13.29 6.35 22.28
CA CYS A 220 -13.98 5.49 21.34
C CYS A 220 -13.03 5.13 20.16
N PRO A 221 -12.79 3.83 19.88
CA PRO A 221 -11.87 3.40 18.81
C PRO A 221 -12.33 3.79 17.41
N ASP A 222 -13.65 3.93 17.21
CA ASP A 222 -14.24 4.36 15.96
C ASP A 222 -14.33 5.89 15.92
N THR A 223 -13.49 6.50 15.11
CA THR A 223 -13.43 7.96 14.97
C THR A 223 -14.72 8.58 14.44
N LYS A 224 -15.51 7.84 13.64
CA LYS A 224 -16.80 8.33 13.12
C LYS A 224 -17.83 8.38 14.23
N GLN A 225 -17.93 7.32 15.04
CA GLN A 225 -18.83 7.28 16.20
C GLN A 225 -18.42 8.32 17.25
N SER A 226 -17.12 8.42 17.54
CA SER A 226 -16.56 9.45 18.42
C SER A 226 -16.94 10.86 17.95
N THR A 227 -16.71 11.18 16.66
CA THR A 227 -17.03 12.49 16.08
C THR A 227 -18.53 12.80 16.21
N TYR A 228 -19.40 11.84 15.84
CA TYR A 228 -20.85 12.02 15.94
C TYR A 228 -21.29 12.33 17.37
N CYS A 229 -20.84 11.56 18.35
CA CYS A 229 -21.22 11.76 19.76
C CYS A 229 -20.67 13.07 20.34
N GLN A 230 -19.43 13.45 20.03
CA GLN A 230 -18.84 14.71 20.50
C GLN A 230 -19.60 15.93 19.94
N LEU A 231 -19.94 15.93 18.66
CA LEU A 231 -20.74 16.99 18.04
C LEU A 231 -22.17 17.02 18.60
N LEU A 232 -22.80 15.85 18.78
CA LEU A 232 -24.13 15.74 19.40
C LEU A 232 -24.15 16.36 20.81
N PHE A 233 -23.18 16.01 21.66
CA PHE A 233 -23.11 16.55 23.02
C PHE A 233 -22.74 18.03 23.06
N GLY A 234 -21.94 18.49 22.09
CA GLY A 234 -21.67 19.91 21.86
C GLY A 234 -22.93 20.70 21.49
N LEU A 235 -23.80 20.13 20.64
CA LEU A 235 -25.07 20.77 20.25
C LEU A 235 -26.09 20.79 21.40
N ILE A 236 -26.17 19.71 22.18
CA ILE A 236 -27.04 19.65 23.38
C ILE A 236 -26.67 20.74 24.38
N GLN A 237 -25.37 20.98 24.57
CA GLN A 237 -24.83 21.97 25.51
C GLN A 237 -24.53 23.31 24.83
N ARG A 238 -25.20 23.64 23.71
CA ARG A 238 -24.79 24.76 22.85
C ARG A 238 -24.68 26.12 23.55
N ASP A 239 -25.52 26.35 24.54
CA ASP A 239 -25.58 27.61 25.30
C ASP A 239 -24.52 27.71 26.40
N GLU A 240 -23.75 26.65 26.61
CA GLU A 240 -22.58 26.62 27.49
C GLU A 240 -21.28 26.71 26.70
N VAL A 241 -21.28 26.45 25.39
CA VAL A 241 -20.04 26.41 24.58
C VAL A 241 -19.46 27.81 24.40
N VAL A 242 -18.25 28.02 24.92
CA VAL A 242 -17.49 29.27 24.82
C VAL A 242 -16.21 29.12 24.00
N VAL A 243 -15.75 27.89 23.75
CA VAL A 243 -14.60 27.58 22.89
C VAL A 243 -14.94 26.37 22.05
N ILE A 244 -14.58 26.42 20.76
CA ILE A 244 -14.64 25.27 19.85
C ILE A 244 -13.24 24.97 19.37
N GLY A 245 -12.86 23.71 19.17
CA GLY A 245 -11.52 23.44 18.70
C GLY A 245 -11.17 21.99 18.39
N SER A 246 -9.95 21.83 17.93
CA SER A 246 -9.22 20.57 17.81
C SER A 246 -7.76 20.93 17.55
N ILE A 247 -6.85 19.96 17.64
CA ILE A 247 -5.42 20.21 17.45
C ILE A 247 -5.13 20.84 16.08
N PHE A 248 -5.74 20.32 15.01
CA PHE A 248 -5.50 20.77 13.63
C PHE A 248 -6.76 21.36 12.98
N ALA A 249 -6.59 22.43 12.19
CA ALA A 249 -7.67 23.13 11.50
C ALA A 249 -8.51 22.20 10.63
N ALA A 250 -7.87 21.25 9.94
CA ALA A 250 -8.55 20.25 9.11
C ALA A 250 -9.59 19.44 9.90
N THR A 251 -9.31 19.10 11.17
CA THR A 251 -10.23 18.33 12.01
C THR A 251 -11.46 19.14 12.41
N VAL A 252 -11.27 20.43 12.74
CA VAL A 252 -12.39 21.35 13.03
C VAL A 252 -13.29 21.48 11.80
N LEU A 253 -12.70 21.70 10.63
CA LEU A 253 -13.42 21.83 9.37
C LEU A 253 -14.19 20.54 9.02
N ARG A 254 -13.56 19.37 9.19
CA ARG A 254 -14.24 18.07 9.02
C ARG A 254 -15.40 17.92 9.99
N GLY A 255 -15.28 18.37 11.24
CA GLY A 255 -16.38 18.38 12.20
C GLY A 255 -17.56 19.22 11.75
N ILE A 256 -17.31 20.43 11.24
CA ILE A 256 -18.35 21.33 10.70
C ILE A 256 -19.05 20.68 9.50
N LYS A 257 -18.28 20.17 8.53
CA LYS A 257 -18.80 19.44 7.36
C LYS A 257 -19.54 18.16 7.75
N PHE A 258 -19.15 17.52 8.85
CA PHE A 258 -19.85 16.36 9.37
C PHE A 258 -21.25 16.75 9.86
N ILE A 259 -21.42 17.89 10.54
CA ILE A 259 -22.76 18.40 10.88
C ILE A 259 -23.52 18.75 9.61
N GLU A 260 -22.90 19.45 8.65
CA GLU A 260 -23.52 19.82 7.38
C GLU A 260 -24.16 18.63 6.65
N ASN A 261 -23.48 17.48 6.67
CA ASN A 261 -23.97 16.26 6.03
C ASN A 261 -24.94 15.43 6.90
N ASN A 262 -24.96 15.62 8.22
CA ASN A 262 -25.68 14.74 9.16
C ASN A 262 -26.64 15.46 10.12
N TRP A 263 -26.90 16.76 9.93
CA TRP A 263 -27.69 17.57 10.89
C TRP A 263 -29.10 17.01 11.12
N ARG A 264 -29.73 16.42 10.09
CA ARG A 264 -31.08 15.82 10.21
C ARG A 264 -31.11 14.70 11.25
N GLU A 265 -30.09 13.86 11.25
CA GLU A 265 -29.96 12.75 12.18
C GLU A 265 -29.68 13.26 13.60
N LEU A 266 -28.77 14.24 13.73
CA LEU A 266 -28.46 14.90 14.99
C LEU A 266 -29.72 15.54 15.59
N CYS A 267 -30.51 16.27 14.81
CA CYS A 267 -31.79 16.84 15.24
C CYS A 267 -32.79 15.76 15.65
N SER A 268 -32.92 14.68 14.88
CA SER A 268 -33.80 13.54 15.22
C SER A 268 -33.43 12.89 16.55
N ASN A 269 -32.13 12.66 16.77
CA ASN A 269 -31.61 12.10 18.02
C ASN A 269 -31.89 13.04 19.21
N ILE A 270 -31.68 14.35 19.05
CA ILE A 270 -32.00 15.36 20.07
C ILE A 270 -33.52 15.39 20.35
N LYS A 271 -34.35 15.36 19.31
CA LYS A 271 -35.81 15.41 19.41
C LYS A 271 -36.37 14.22 20.20
N THR A 272 -35.89 13.02 19.87
CA THR A 272 -36.38 11.76 20.44
C THR A 272 -35.68 11.36 21.74
N GLY A 273 -34.51 11.94 22.01
CA GLY A 273 -33.65 11.52 23.11
C GLY A 273 -33.04 10.13 22.92
N LYS A 274 -33.02 9.60 21.68
CA LYS A 274 -32.49 8.28 21.35
C LYS A 274 -31.31 8.42 20.41
N ILE A 275 -30.22 7.73 20.73
CA ILE A 275 -29.03 7.67 19.88
C ILE A 275 -29.23 6.63 18.77
N SER A 276 -28.68 6.89 17.58
CA SER A 276 -28.81 6.01 16.42
C SER A 276 -28.18 4.62 16.60
N ASP A 277 -28.76 3.62 15.95
CA ASP A 277 -28.37 2.21 16.15
C ASP A 277 -26.98 1.85 15.61
N TRP A 278 -26.49 2.61 14.64
CA TRP A 278 -25.15 2.42 14.08
C TRP A 278 -24.03 2.88 15.03
N ILE A 279 -24.35 3.60 16.11
CA ILE A 279 -23.41 3.85 17.19
C ILE A 279 -23.31 2.57 18.03
N THR A 280 -22.39 1.68 17.71
CA THR A 280 -22.24 0.38 18.37
C THR A 280 -21.37 0.43 19.63
N ASP A 281 -20.54 1.46 19.78
CA ASP A 281 -19.62 1.59 20.92
C ASP A 281 -20.37 1.74 22.24
N SER A 282 -20.05 0.86 23.20
CA SER A 282 -20.73 0.80 24.50
C SER A 282 -20.47 2.04 25.36
N GLY A 283 -19.29 2.65 25.25
CA GLY A 283 -18.94 3.87 25.98
C GLY A 283 -19.73 5.06 25.47
N CYS A 284 -19.78 5.25 24.15
CA CYS A 284 -20.59 6.27 23.49
C CYS A 284 -22.09 6.12 23.82
N ARG A 285 -22.63 4.90 23.77
CA ARG A 285 -24.04 4.64 24.15
C ARG A 285 -24.31 4.95 25.62
N LYS A 286 -23.39 4.56 26.52
CA LYS A 286 -23.50 4.87 27.95
C LYS A 286 -23.50 6.38 28.18
N ALA A 287 -22.54 7.10 27.61
CA ALA A 287 -22.48 8.56 27.66
C ALA A 287 -23.77 9.21 27.12
N ALA A 288 -24.27 8.72 25.99
CA ALA A 288 -25.51 9.21 25.40
C ALA A 288 -26.71 8.99 26.30
N SER A 289 -26.84 7.82 26.94
CA SER A 289 -27.96 7.56 27.87
C SER A 289 -28.01 8.53 29.06
N LEU A 290 -26.86 9.05 29.47
CA LEU A 290 -26.73 10.01 30.56
C LEU A 290 -27.06 11.43 30.11
N ILE A 291 -26.54 11.85 28.95
CA ILE A 291 -26.58 13.24 28.48
C ILE A 291 -27.76 13.53 27.54
N LEU A 292 -28.06 12.62 26.61
CA LEU A 292 -29.10 12.80 25.61
C LEU A 292 -30.48 12.60 26.24
N LYS A 293 -31.24 13.69 26.33
CA LYS A 293 -32.66 13.69 26.77
C LYS A 293 -33.53 14.26 25.65
N PRO A 294 -34.79 13.82 25.51
CA PRO A 294 -35.69 14.34 24.48
C PRO A 294 -35.85 15.86 24.61
N ASN A 295 -35.45 16.60 23.57
CA ASN A 295 -35.55 18.05 23.53
C ASN A 295 -36.04 18.53 22.14
N PRO A 296 -37.35 18.44 21.86
CA PRO A 296 -37.92 18.83 20.57
C PRO A 296 -37.67 20.31 20.23
N LYS A 297 -37.71 21.20 21.23
CA LYS A 297 -37.50 22.64 21.01
C LYS A 297 -36.10 22.95 20.47
N LEU A 298 -35.07 22.29 21.04
CA LEU A 298 -33.71 22.43 20.54
C LEU A 298 -33.56 21.83 19.15
N ALA A 299 -34.16 20.67 18.90
CA ALA A 299 -34.10 20.02 17.59
C ALA A 299 -34.72 20.90 16.49
N ASP A 300 -35.89 21.50 16.75
CA ASP A 300 -36.57 22.39 15.79
C ASP A 300 -35.71 23.65 15.53
N LEU A 301 -35.12 24.26 16.58
CA LEU A 301 -34.19 25.38 16.44
C LEU A 301 -32.96 25.03 15.58
N LEU A 302 -32.37 23.85 15.78
CA LEU A 302 -31.22 23.39 15.02
C LEU A 302 -31.59 23.06 13.57
N GLU A 303 -32.77 22.50 13.33
CA GLU A 303 -33.31 22.25 12.00
C GLU A 303 -33.52 23.56 11.22
N ASP A 304 -34.11 24.58 11.84
CA ASP A 304 -34.24 25.93 11.25
C ASP A 304 -32.87 26.56 10.95
N THR A 305 -31.92 26.38 11.86
CA THR A 305 -30.55 26.92 11.72
C THR A 305 -29.78 26.24 10.57
N CYS A 306 -29.85 24.91 10.48
CA CYS A 306 -29.10 24.11 9.51
C CYS A 306 -29.76 24.05 8.12
N SER A 307 -31.06 24.34 8.01
CA SER A 307 -31.78 24.39 6.72
C SER A 307 -31.51 25.67 5.91
N CYS A 308 -30.55 26.50 6.34
CA CYS A 308 -30.22 27.74 5.67
C CYS A 308 -29.53 27.51 4.31
N LYS A 309 -29.72 28.47 3.38
CA LYS A 309 -29.12 28.42 2.03
C LYS A 309 -27.60 28.64 2.02
N SER A 310 -27.04 29.23 3.08
CA SER A 310 -25.61 29.49 3.24
C SER A 310 -25.18 29.20 4.66
N TRP A 311 -24.13 28.38 4.78
CA TRP A 311 -23.49 28.01 6.04
C TRP A 311 -22.47 29.04 6.54
N GLU A 312 -22.42 30.23 5.91
CA GLU A 312 -21.61 31.33 6.41
C GLU A 312 -22.01 31.70 7.86
N GLY A 313 -21.00 31.78 8.73
CA GLY A 313 -21.18 32.06 10.15
C GLY A 313 -22.00 31.02 10.92
N ILE A 314 -22.18 29.80 10.38
CA ILE A 314 -22.98 28.75 11.02
C ILE A 314 -22.51 28.43 12.44
N VAL A 315 -21.20 28.50 12.71
CA VAL A 315 -20.63 28.18 14.02
C VAL A 315 -21.19 29.12 15.11
N ARG A 316 -21.34 30.41 14.82
CA ARG A 316 -21.96 31.38 15.75
C ARG A 316 -23.46 31.14 15.93
N LYS A 317 -24.15 30.59 14.94
CA LYS A 317 -25.59 30.28 15.04
C LYS A 317 -25.81 29.03 15.90
N LEU A 318 -25.02 27.98 15.64
CA LEU A 318 -25.04 26.74 16.40
C LEU A 318 -24.58 26.96 17.84
N TRP A 319 -23.50 27.72 18.06
CA TRP A 319 -22.90 27.98 19.38
C TRP A 319 -22.70 29.49 19.65
N PRO A 320 -23.74 30.19 20.10
CA PRO A 320 -23.78 31.66 20.12
C PRO A 320 -22.84 32.31 21.13
N LYS A 321 -22.39 31.58 22.16
CA LYS A 321 -21.47 32.09 23.18
C LYS A 321 -19.99 31.85 22.88
N THR A 322 -19.67 31.21 21.74
CA THR A 322 -18.30 30.93 21.33
C THR A 322 -17.49 32.23 21.21
N LYS A 323 -16.29 32.24 21.80
CA LYS A 323 -15.38 33.39 21.81
C LYS A 323 -14.27 33.27 20.78
N TYR A 324 -13.75 32.06 20.58
CA TYR A 324 -12.71 31.78 19.59
C TYR A 324 -12.71 30.29 19.20
N ILE A 325 -11.99 29.99 18.11
CA ILE A 325 -11.70 28.63 17.65
C ILE A 325 -10.25 28.31 17.97
N GLY A 326 -10.01 27.35 18.86
CA GLY A 326 -8.66 26.91 19.24
C GLY A 326 -8.15 25.82 18.30
N THR A 327 -7.17 26.13 17.45
CA THR A 327 -6.59 25.16 16.52
C THR A 327 -5.25 25.59 15.93
N VAL A 328 -4.41 24.64 15.51
CA VAL A 328 -3.24 24.93 14.67
C VAL A 328 -3.73 25.29 13.27
N CYS A 329 -3.55 26.56 12.90
CA CYS A 329 -3.90 27.16 11.61
C CYS A 329 -2.69 27.73 10.86
N THR A 330 -1.47 27.32 11.23
CA THR A 330 -0.21 27.74 10.61
C THR A 330 0.43 26.61 9.80
N GLY A 331 1.47 26.91 9.01
CA GLY A 331 2.13 25.92 8.14
C GLY A 331 1.15 25.31 7.13
N ALA A 332 1.19 23.99 6.97
CA ALA A 332 0.27 23.24 6.11
C ALA A 332 -1.22 23.42 6.45
N MET A 333 -1.55 23.85 7.68
CA MET A 333 -2.94 24.08 8.08
C MET A 333 -3.47 25.44 7.64
N LEU A 334 -2.60 26.37 7.22
CA LEU A 334 -2.99 27.74 6.85
C LEU A 334 -4.00 27.77 5.69
N GLN A 335 -3.94 26.80 4.79
CA GLN A 335 -4.85 26.65 3.65
C GLN A 335 -6.34 26.50 4.04
N PHE A 336 -6.62 25.98 5.23
CA PHE A 336 -7.99 25.80 5.73
C PHE A 336 -8.56 27.07 6.37
N SER A 337 -7.73 28.10 6.60
CA SER A 337 -8.13 29.30 7.33
C SER A 337 -9.28 30.03 6.67
N ALA A 338 -9.25 30.22 5.35
CA ALA A 338 -10.30 30.93 4.63
C ALA A 338 -11.67 30.22 4.72
N GLU A 339 -11.69 28.90 4.63
CA GLU A 339 -12.94 28.12 4.73
C GLU A 339 -13.44 28.07 6.18
N LEU A 340 -12.54 27.95 7.16
CA LEU A 340 -12.91 28.10 8.56
C LEU A 340 -13.46 29.49 8.87
N GLU A 341 -12.84 30.57 8.36
CA GLU A 341 -13.33 31.94 8.52
C GLU A 341 -14.75 32.10 7.99
N PHE A 342 -15.06 31.50 6.83
CA PHE A 342 -16.41 31.45 6.26
C PHE A 342 -17.42 30.83 7.23
N TYR A 343 -17.17 29.63 7.76
CA TYR A 343 -18.09 28.97 8.70
C TYR A 343 -18.13 29.67 10.07
N CYS A 344 -17.04 30.29 10.49
CA CYS A 344 -16.88 30.89 11.82
C CYS A 344 -17.48 32.29 11.95
N GLY A 345 -17.72 32.99 10.84
CA GLY A 345 -18.36 34.32 10.86
C GLY A 345 -17.55 35.34 11.66
N GLY A 346 -16.23 35.37 11.47
CA GLY A 346 -15.33 36.29 12.15
C GLY A 346 -15.01 35.97 13.62
N LEU A 347 -15.16 34.71 14.06
CA LEU A 347 -14.52 34.29 15.32
C LEU A 347 -12.99 34.23 15.13
N PRO A 348 -12.17 34.68 16.11
CA PRO A 348 -10.73 34.52 16.05
C PRO A 348 -10.31 33.05 15.93
N LEU A 349 -9.41 32.75 14.99
CA LEU A 349 -8.74 31.46 14.86
C LEU A 349 -7.43 31.52 15.66
N VAL A 350 -7.40 30.89 16.82
CA VAL A 350 -6.30 30.99 17.78
C VAL A 350 -5.38 29.78 17.66
N SER A 351 -4.17 30.00 17.13
CA SER A 351 -3.08 29.03 17.21
C SER A 351 -2.21 29.34 18.43
N GLY A 352 -2.30 28.49 19.45
CA GLY A 352 -1.80 28.80 20.79
C GLY A 352 -0.31 28.58 21.03
N PHE A 353 0.25 27.49 20.49
CA PHE A 353 1.63 27.10 20.78
C PHE A 353 2.21 26.19 19.69
N TYR A 354 3.53 26.06 19.69
CA TYR A 354 4.31 25.16 18.85
C TYR A 354 4.94 24.07 19.72
N ALA A 355 4.55 22.82 19.50
CA ALA A 355 5.06 21.65 20.21
C ALA A 355 5.22 20.46 19.26
N CYS A 356 6.22 19.63 19.54
CA CYS A 356 6.53 18.39 18.82
C CYS A 356 6.75 17.25 19.82
N SER A 357 6.95 16.02 19.35
CA SER A 357 7.21 14.88 20.24
C SER A 357 8.55 15.02 20.97
N GLU A 358 9.48 15.77 20.39
CA GLU A 358 10.81 16.09 20.91
C GLU A 358 10.81 17.20 21.96
N GLY A 359 9.74 18.00 22.07
CA GLY A 359 9.61 19.01 23.11
C GLY A 359 8.52 20.06 22.91
N ALA A 360 8.23 20.77 24.00
CA ALA A 360 7.43 22.00 24.03
C ALA A 360 8.35 23.18 23.67
N ILE A 361 8.18 23.79 22.49
CA ILE A 361 9.20 24.69 21.92
C ILE A 361 8.84 26.16 22.12
N ALA A 362 7.64 26.57 21.73
CA ALA A 362 7.30 27.98 21.64
C ALA A 362 5.81 28.25 21.85
N ILE A 363 5.47 29.51 22.14
CA ILE A 363 4.10 29.94 22.43
C ILE A 363 3.71 31.19 21.63
N ASN A 364 2.46 31.28 21.20
CA ASN A 364 1.94 32.49 20.59
C ASN A 364 1.46 33.44 21.70
N ILE A 365 2.21 34.53 21.89
CA ILE A 365 1.89 35.57 22.88
C ILE A 365 0.85 36.58 22.38
N GLU A 366 0.57 36.60 21.08
CA GLU A 366 -0.43 37.46 20.43
C GLU A 366 -1.53 36.58 19.79
N PRO A 367 -2.44 36.02 20.60
CA PRO A 367 -3.41 35.01 20.14
C PRO A 367 -4.49 35.53 19.20
N LEU A 368 -4.61 36.86 19.05
CA LEU A 368 -5.57 37.51 18.16
C LEU A 368 -5.00 37.79 16.76
N SER A 369 -3.73 37.49 16.53
CA SER A 369 -3.10 37.62 15.21
C SER A 369 -3.82 36.74 14.18
N LYS A 370 -3.90 37.24 12.94
CA LYS A 370 -4.44 36.44 11.83
C LYS A 370 -3.57 35.20 11.62
N PRO A 371 -4.13 34.07 11.14
CA PRO A 371 -3.37 32.84 10.90
C PRO A 371 -2.08 33.03 10.10
N SER A 372 -2.05 33.92 9.11
CA SER A 372 -0.87 34.24 8.28
C SER A 372 0.24 34.97 9.05
N ASP A 373 -0.13 35.67 10.11
CA ASP A 373 0.73 36.60 10.86
C ASP A 373 1.16 36.00 12.21
N VAL A 374 0.68 34.80 12.55
CA VAL A 374 1.03 34.11 13.79
C VAL A 374 2.53 33.91 13.87
N SER A 375 3.11 34.29 14.99
CA SER A 375 4.52 34.11 15.31
C SER A 375 4.65 33.53 16.71
N TYR A 376 5.53 32.54 16.88
CA TYR A 376 5.73 31.84 18.15
C TYR A 376 7.02 32.30 18.83
N THR A 377 6.92 32.64 20.11
CA THR A 377 8.04 33.02 20.97
C THR A 377 8.69 31.77 21.59
N ILE A 378 9.98 31.53 21.33
CA ILE A 378 10.69 30.36 21.88
C ILE A 378 10.79 30.43 23.40
N LEU A 379 10.49 29.31 24.08
CA LEU A 379 10.64 29.17 25.52
C LEU A 379 12.05 28.66 25.87
N PRO A 380 12.94 29.49 26.42
CA PRO A 380 14.36 29.14 26.59
C PRO A 380 14.62 28.12 27.72
N ASN A 381 13.62 27.77 28.53
CA ASN A 381 13.77 26.87 29.67
C ASN A 381 13.26 25.45 29.43
N THR A 382 12.83 25.11 28.21
CA THR A 382 12.20 23.80 27.91
C THR A 382 13.19 22.77 27.39
N VAL A 383 14.02 23.15 26.42
CA VAL A 383 15.15 22.38 25.87
C VAL A 383 16.29 23.34 25.50
N TYR A 384 17.51 22.84 25.35
CA TYR A 384 18.61 23.64 24.80
C TYR A 384 18.52 23.67 23.28
N TYR A 385 18.68 24.86 22.68
CA TYR A 385 18.49 25.11 21.26
C TYR A 385 19.81 25.46 20.56
N GLU A 386 20.00 24.84 19.40
CA GLU A 386 20.96 25.25 18.39
C GLU A 386 20.23 25.44 17.06
N PHE A 387 20.74 26.30 16.19
CA PHE A 387 20.12 26.65 14.92
C PHE A 387 21.11 26.46 13.79
N LEU A 388 20.74 25.65 12.78
CA LEU A 388 21.52 25.54 11.56
C LEU A 388 21.02 26.57 10.54
N PRO A 389 21.84 27.55 10.13
CA PRO A 389 21.43 28.56 9.16
C PRO A 389 21.22 27.93 7.78
N ILE A 390 20.14 28.30 7.10
CA ILE A 390 19.88 27.95 5.70
C ILE A 390 20.33 29.15 4.83
N LYS A 391 21.22 28.93 3.85
CA LYS A 391 21.67 30.01 2.92
C LYS A 391 20.54 30.36 1.95
N GLU A 392 20.32 31.67 1.76
CA GLU A 392 19.23 32.28 1.00
C GLU A 392 19.45 32.27 -0.52
N ASP A 393 18.42 31.87 -1.27
CA ASP A 393 17.85 32.65 -2.38
C ASP A 393 16.44 33.08 -1.97
N CYS A 394 16.32 33.93 -0.94
CA CYS A 394 15.06 34.49 -0.51
C CYS A 394 14.82 35.81 -1.28
N VAL A 395 14.29 35.75 -2.50
CA VAL A 395 13.82 36.98 -3.18
C VAL A 395 12.49 37.39 -2.56
N THR A 396 12.49 38.51 -1.82
CA THR A 396 11.25 39.22 -1.48
C THR A 396 10.73 39.91 -2.73
N ASP A 397 9.73 39.35 -3.37
CA ASP A 397 8.88 40.15 -4.26
C ASP A 397 7.94 41.01 -3.41
N SER A 398 7.39 42.05 -4.02
CA SER A 398 6.56 43.15 -3.49
C SER A 398 5.32 42.77 -2.64
N GLN A 399 5.16 41.50 -2.27
CA GLN A 399 4.05 40.92 -1.49
C GLN A 399 4.48 40.10 -0.24
N ASN A 400 5.71 40.25 0.29
CA ASN A 400 6.17 39.55 1.52
C ASN A 400 6.20 38.00 1.44
N GLN A 401 6.65 37.41 0.33
CA GLN A 401 6.73 35.94 0.15
C GLN A 401 8.18 35.42 0.18
N VAL A 402 8.40 34.18 0.67
CA VAL A 402 9.72 33.52 0.84
C VAL A 402 9.78 32.25 -0.03
N GLN A 403 10.82 32.11 -0.87
CA GLN A 403 11.19 30.88 -1.62
C GLN A 403 12.40 30.20 -0.95
N LEU A 404 12.48 28.87 -0.96
CA LEU A 404 13.57 28.11 -0.31
C LEU A 404 14.34 27.21 -1.31
N ASN A 405 15.52 27.64 -1.77
CA ASN A 405 16.52 26.76 -2.39
C ASN A 405 17.44 26.17 -1.32
N THR A 406 17.55 24.84 -1.18
CA THR A 406 18.36 24.19 -0.13
C THR A 406 19.62 23.50 -0.66
N SER A 407 20.71 24.26 -0.89
CA SER A 407 22.06 23.69 -1.08
C SER A 407 22.80 23.56 0.26
N ARG A 408 23.36 22.38 0.58
CA ARG A 408 24.14 22.14 1.82
C ARG A 408 25.58 22.62 1.71
N HIS A 409 26.10 23.25 2.77
CA HIS A 409 27.52 23.18 3.12
C HIS A 409 27.76 22.03 4.11
N LYS A 410 28.85 21.28 3.94
CA LYS A 410 29.32 20.28 4.90
C LYS A 410 29.92 20.90 6.19
N ASP A 411 30.06 22.23 6.26
CA ASP A 411 30.84 22.93 7.30
C ASP A 411 30.16 24.18 7.93
N THR A 412 28.83 24.26 8.02
CA THR A 412 28.17 25.42 8.65
C THR A 412 28.07 25.28 10.18
N GLU A 413 28.68 26.21 10.92
CA GLU A 413 28.63 26.28 12.39
C GLU A 413 27.20 26.60 12.89
N THR A 414 26.77 25.91 13.95
CA THR A 414 25.47 26.13 14.61
C THR A 414 25.42 27.46 15.37
N VAL A 415 24.31 28.16 15.28
CA VAL A 415 24.04 29.43 15.97
C VAL A 415 23.28 29.18 17.28
N ASP A 416 23.64 29.88 18.36
CA ASP A 416 22.90 29.83 19.63
C ASP A 416 21.58 30.62 19.57
N LEU A 417 20.61 30.27 20.43
CA LEU A 417 19.28 30.89 20.52
C LEU A 417 19.24 32.42 20.40
N VAL A 418 20.12 33.12 21.10
CA VAL A 418 20.12 34.59 21.15
C VAL A 418 20.90 35.26 20.01
N ASN A 419 21.56 34.46 19.16
CA ASN A 419 22.43 34.94 18.09
C ASN A 419 21.82 34.76 16.69
N VAL A 420 20.58 34.25 16.61
CA VAL A 420 19.82 34.16 15.35
C VAL A 420 19.45 35.55 14.85
N LYS A 421 19.17 35.69 13.56
CA LYS A 421 18.89 36.98 12.90
C LYS A 421 17.46 37.04 12.39
N PRO A 422 16.72 38.15 12.61
CA PRO A 422 15.42 38.35 11.97
C PRO A 422 15.53 38.30 10.44
N GLY A 423 14.50 37.77 9.80
CA GLY A 423 14.46 37.52 8.35
C GLY A 423 15.09 36.20 7.93
N GLN A 424 16.07 35.68 8.68
CA GLN A 424 16.82 34.47 8.32
C GLN A 424 16.07 33.18 8.68
N CYS A 425 16.24 32.16 7.83
CA CYS A 425 15.70 30.82 8.05
C CYS A 425 16.72 29.89 8.72
N TYR A 426 16.23 29.06 9.64
CA TYR A 426 17.03 28.10 10.39
C TYR A 426 16.31 26.76 10.52
N GLU A 427 17.07 25.68 10.53
CA GLU A 427 16.61 24.39 11.03
C GLU A 427 16.85 24.31 12.55
N ILE A 428 15.87 23.78 13.30
CA ILE A 428 15.95 23.66 14.76
C ILE A 428 16.67 22.37 15.17
N LEU A 429 17.62 22.51 16.10
CA LEU A 429 18.28 21.42 16.80
C LEU A 429 17.98 21.55 18.29
N VAL A 430 17.72 20.42 18.93
CA VAL A 430 17.40 20.37 20.35
C VAL A 430 18.33 19.45 21.10
N THR A 431 18.70 19.88 22.31
CA THR A 431 19.23 19.00 23.35
C THR A 431 18.24 18.96 24.51
N SER A 432 17.62 17.80 24.74
CA SER A 432 16.58 17.62 25.75
C SER A 432 17.11 16.89 26.99
N PRO A 433 16.48 17.09 28.16
CA PRO A 433 16.73 16.26 29.34
C PRO A 433 16.42 14.77 29.12
N THR A 434 15.65 14.42 28.08
CA THR A 434 15.21 13.06 27.77
C THR A 434 16.21 12.26 26.91
N GLY A 435 17.44 12.75 26.74
CA GLY A 435 18.50 12.04 26.03
C GLY A 435 18.54 12.27 24.53
N LEU A 436 17.85 13.30 24.01
CA LEU A 436 18.07 13.79 22.65
C LEU A 436 19.21 14.80 22.71
N TYR A 437 20.38 14.50 22.15
CA TYR A 437 21.55 15.39 22.16
C TYR A 437 21.86 15.89 20.76
N ARG A 438 21.89 17.23 20.57
CA ARG A 438 22.08 17.88 19.26
C ARG A 438 21.21 17.25 18.16
N TYR A 439 19.99 16.91 18.53
CA TYR A 439 19.06 16.18 17.69
C TYR A 439 18.38 17.12 16.70
N ARG A 440 18.36 16.74 15.43
CA ARG A 440 17.70 17.49 14.37
C ARG A 440 16.21 17.24 14.40
N VAL A 441 15.43 18.28 14.75
CA VAL A 441 13.96 18.22 14.71
C VAL A 441 13.47 18.10 13.26
N GLY A 442 14.19 18.71 12.32
CA GLY A 442 13.86 18.70 10.88
C GLY A 442 12.82 19.77 10.48
N ASP A 443 12.39 20.60 11.43
CA ASP A 443 11.52 21.75 11.20
C ASP A 443 12.37 22.99 10.83
N ILE A 444 11.94 23.71 9.79
CA ILE A 444 12.52 24.97 9.32
C ILE A 444 11.64 26.11 9.77
N ILE A 445 12.26 27.11 10.39
CA ILE A 445 11.60 28.31 10.89
C ILE A 445 12.24 29.57 10.31
N LYS A 446 11.45 30.63 10.18
CA LYS A 446 11.91 31.97 9.84
C LYS A 446 11.79 32.85 11.07
N VAL A 447 12.91 33.41 11.52
CA VAL A 447 12.90 34.35 12.64
C VAL A 447 12.24 35.64 12.18
N THR A 448 11.17 36.06 12.86
CA THR A 448 10.41 37.27 12.52
C THR A 448 10.81 38.47 13.38
N GLY A 449 11.35 38.20 14.57
CA GLY A 449 11.71 39.22 15.54
C GLY A 449 12.12 38.59 16.87
N PHE A 450 12.01 39.36 17.95
CA PHE A 450 12.34 38.94 19.30
C PHE A 450 11.29 39.44 20.29
N HIS A 451 10.95 38.61 21.27
CA HIS A 451 10.26 39.04 22.48
C HIS A 451 11.30 39.07 23.60
N ASN A 452 11.59 40.25 24.14
CA ASN A 452 12.77 40.46 24.98
C ASN A 452 14.05 39.92 24.29
N ASN A 453 14.73 38.94 24.88
CA ASN A 453 15.97 38.36 24.35
C ASN A 453 15.76 36.97 23.71
N THR A 454 14.52 36.51 23.52
CA THR A 454 14.23 35.23 22.86
C THR A 454 13.63 35.45 21.46
N PRO A 455 14.01 34.66 20.45
CA PRO A 455 13.48 34.84 19.10
C PRO A 455 12.00 34.48 19.00
N GLN A 456 11.32 35.19 18.11
CA GLN A 456 10.01 34.86 17.60
C GLN A 456 10.15 34.30 16.18
N PHE A 457 9.33 33.32 15.82
CA PHE A 457 9.42 32.68 14.51
C PHE A 457 8.08 32.30 13.91
N GLN A 458 8.09 32.23 12.57
CA GLN A 458 7.07 31.58 11.77
C GLN A 458 7.58 30.21 11.32
N PHE A 459 6.71 29.20 11.42
CA PHE A 459 7.00 27.89 10.85
C PHE A 459 6.95 27.97 9.32
N VAL A 460 8.00 27.49 8.65
CA VAL A 460 8.11 27.54 7.19
C VAL A 460 7.79 26.19 6.56
N GLY A 461 8.32 25.10 7.12
CA GLY A 461 8.13 23.76 6.58
C GLY A 461 9.07 22.74 7.21
N ARG A 462 9.12 21.52 6.66
CA ARG A 462 10.05 20.46 7.08
C ARG A 462 11.10 20.17 6.04
N GLN A 463 12.36 20.05 6.47
CA GLN A 463 13.49 19.79 5.57
C GLN A 463 13.37 18.44 4.83
N ASN A 464 12.72 17.44 5.45
CA ASN A 464 12.52 16.11 4.88
C ASN A 464 11.15 15.96 4.18
N VAL A 465 10.44 17.06 3.97
CA VAL A 465 9.21 17.15 3.16
C VAL A 465 9.50 18.09 1.99
N ALA A 466 10.52 17.74 1.22
CA ALA A 466 10.73 18.31 -0.09
C ALA A 466 10.23 17.30 -1.12
N LEU A 467 9.41 17.76 -2.06
CA LEU A 467 9.27 17.01 -3.30
C LEU A 467 10.54 17.26 -4.09
N GLY A 468 11.18 16.18 -4.52
CA GLY A 468 12.37 16.27 -5.34
C GLY A 468 12.04 15.76 -6.72
N VAL A 469 12.38 16.56 -7.72
CA VAL A 469 12.45 16.14 -9.11
C VAL A 469 13.89 16.40 -9.57
N ASP A 470 14.61 15.33 -9.90
CA ASP A 470 16.05 15.36 -10.19
C ASP A 470 16.90 15.98 -9.05
N MET A 471 17.73 16.98 -9.36
CA MET A 471 18.59 17.71 -8.41
C MET A 471 17.85 18.86 -7.71
N GLU A 472 16.62 19.16 -8.14
CA GLU A 472 15.80 20.26 -7.61
C GLU A 472 14.94 19.77 -6.44
N ARG A 473 14.79 20.62 -5.43
CA ARG A 473 14.06 20.32 -4.20
C ARG A 473 13.04 21.42 -3.98
N THR A 474 11.80 21.14 -4.36
CA THR A 474 10.69 22.03 -4.10
C THR A 474 10.19 21.76 -2.68
N SER A 475 10.20 22.80 -1.86
CA SER A 475 9.76 22.70 -0.47
C SER A 475 8.23 22.61 -0.38
N GLU A 476 7.72 22.11 0.75
CA GLU A 476 6.29 22.15 1.07
C GLU A 476 5.70 23.57 0.94
N ALA A 477 6.50 24.60 1.27
CA ALA A 477 6.11 26.00 1.16
C ALA A 477 5.90 26.44 -0.30
N ASP A 478 6.75 25.98 -1.22
CA ASP A 478 6.66 26.31 -2.64
C ASP A 478 5.42 25.68 -3.29
N ILE A 479 5.07 24.45 -2.88
CA ILE A 479 3.84 23.77 -3.33
C ILE A 479 2.61 24.45 -2.77
N LEU A 480 2.60 24.80 -1.48
CA LEU A 480 1.51 25.57 -0.86
C LEU A 480 1.26 26.87 -1.62
N LYS A 481 2.32 27.58 -2.01
CA LYS A 481 2.24 28.78 -2.82
C LYS A 481 1.67 28.50 -4.21
N ALA A 482 2.23 27.54 -4.94
CA ALA A 482 1.78 27.21 -6.29
C ALA A 482 0.29 26.82 -6.33
N VAL A 483 -0.16 26.07 -5.32
CA VAL A 483 -1.57 25.68 -5.20
C VAL A 483 -2.47 26.87 -4.82
N ALA A 484 -2.02 27.77 -3.95
CA ALA A 484 -2.79 28.97 -3.60
C ALA A 484 -3.00 29.90 -4.80
N GLU A 485 -1.96 30.15 -5.61
CA GLU A 485 -2.06 30.96 -6.83
C GLU A 485 -2.99 30.31 -7.86
N ALA A 486 -2.85 29.00 -8.05
CA ALA A 486 -3.63 28.28 -9.03
C ALA A 486 -5.10 28.08 -8.56
N LYS A 487 -5.36 28.03 -7.25
CA LYS A 487 -6.71 28.11 -6.66
C LYS A 487 -7.42 29.42 -6.98
N ALA A 488 -6.73 30.56 -6.95
CA ALA A 488 -7.34 31.87 -7.25
C ALA A 488 -7.89 31.94 -8.69
N LEU A 489 -7.31 31.16 -9.62
CA LEU A 489 -7.80 31.05 -11.00
C LEU A 489 -9.12 30.27 -11.14
N LEU A 490 -9.51 29.51 -10.11
CA LEU A 490 -10.77 28.74 -10.10
C LEU A 490 -12.00 29.60 -9.72
N ASP A 491 -11.79 30.74 -9.06
CA ASP A 491 -12.86 31.60 -8.56
C ASP A 491 -13.83 32.10 -9.64
N PRO A 492 -13.38 32.56 -10.83
CA PRO A 492 -14.28 33.01 -11.91
C PRO A 492 -15.18 31.89 -12.46
N PHE A 493 -14.77 30.63 -12.30
CA PHE A 493 -15.51 29.46 -12.75
C PHE A 493 -16.49 28.93 -11.69
N GLY A 494 -16.57 29.59 -10.53
CA GLY A 494 -17.37 29.12 -9.41
C GLY A 494 -16.90 27.75 -8.93
N LEU A 495 -15.59 27.51 -8.87
CA LEU A 495 -14.98 26.27 -8.39
C LEU A 495 -14.13 26.55 -7.13
N ILE A 496 -14.23 25.68 -6.14
CA ILE A 496 -13.50 25.75 -4.86
C ILE A 496 -12.58 24.54 -4.74
N LEU A 497 -11.28 24.77 -4.57
CA LEU A 497 -10.33 23.74 -4.15
C LEU A 497 -10.53 23.41 -2.66
N THR A 498 -10.90 22.17 -2.33
CA THR A 498 -11.23 21.71 -0.98
C THR A 498 -10.07 21.03 -0.26
N GLU A 499 -9.27 20.24 -0.96
CA GLU A 499 -8.09 19.57 -0.41
C GLU A 499 -7.10 19.30 -1.56
N TYR A 500 -5.82 19.15 -1.25
CA TYR A 500 -4.84 18.72 -2.22
C TYR A 500 -3.75 17.86 -1.57
N THR A 501 -3.08 17.05 -2.40
CA THR A 501 -1.84 16.37 -2.03
C THR A 501 -0.88 16.41 -3.21
N SER A 502 0.40 16.12 -2.99
CA SER A 502 1.42 16.31 -4.02
C SER A 502 2.54 15.29 -3.88
N TYR A 503 3.10 14.86 -5.00
CA TYR A 503 4.36 14.10 -5.04
C TYR A 503 5.25 14.55 -6.21
N GLY A 504 6.57 14.35 -6.08
CA GLY A 504 7.52 14.58 -7.16
C GLY A 504 7.54 13.37 -8.07
N ASP A 505 7.12 13.55 -9.31
CA ASP A 505 7.10 12.52 -10.33
C ASP A 505 8.37 12.60 -11.19
N THR A 506 9.37 11.84 -10.78
CA THR A 506 10.61 11.63 -11.52
C THR A 506 10.48 10.57 -12.63
N SER A 507 9.27 10.03 -12.88
CA SER A 507 9.05 9.00 -13.92
C SER A 507 9.04 9.53 -15.35
N SER A 508 9.06 10.85 -15.50
CA SER A 508 9.14 11.54 -16.79
C SER A 508 10.43 12.35 -16.85
N THR A 509 10.91 12.70 -18.04
CA THR A 509 12.11 13.52 -18.21
C THR A 509 11.80 14.74 -19.09
N PRO A 510 11.97 15.99 -18.58
CA PRO A 510 12.31 16.29 -17.18
C PRO A 510 11.17 15.84 -16.25
N GLY A 511 11.50 15.42 -15.03
CA GLY A 511 10.47 15.05 -14.07
C GLY A 511 9.61 16.27 -13.72
N HIS A 512 8.51 16.05 -13.01
CA HIS A 512 7.61 17.14 -12.66
C HIS A 512 6.89 16.86 -11.35
N TYR A 513 6.38 17.91 -10.71
CA TYR A 513 5.51 17.75 -9.54
C TYR A 513 4.09 17.42 -9.98
N VAL A 514 3.52 16.36 -9.41
CA VAL A 514 2.11 16.01 -9.59
C VAL A 514 1.35 16.47 -8.35
N ILE A 515 0.39 17.36 -8.56
CA ILE A 515 -0.49 17.88 -7.52
C ILE A 515 -1.92 17.40 -7.78
N PHE A 516 -2.48 16.65 -6.85
CA PHE A 516 -3.86 16.18 -6.89
C PHE A 516 -4.77 17.18 -6.19
N TRP A 517 -5.79 17.66 -6.88
CA TRP A 517 -6.77 18.60 -6.35
C TRP A 517 -8.12 17.92 -6.17
N GLU A 518 -8.75 18.13 -5.01
CA GLU A 518 -10.18 17.91 -4.84
C GLU A 518 -10.90 19.25 -5.03
N ILE A 519 -11.75 19.36 -6.05
CA ILE A 519 -12.43 20.61 -6.44
C ILE A 519 -13.95 20.40 -6.38
N LYS A 520 -14.70 21.40 -5.93
CA LYS A 520 -16.17 21.38 -5.89
C LYS A 520 -16.78 22.65 -6.47
N PRO A 521 -18.00 22.61 -7.03
CA PRO A 521 -18.72 23.81 -7.42
C PRO A 521 -19.06 24.70 -6.22
N LYS A 522 -18.98 26.01 -6.39
CA LYS A 522 -19.40 27.05 -5.44
C LYS A 522 -20.93 27.06 -5.46
N GLU A 523 -21.57 26.53 -4.42
CA GLU A 523 -23.04 26.46 -4.36
C GLU A 523 -23.63 27.88 -4.36
N GLY A 524 -24.45 28.19 -5.38
CA GLY A 524 -25.07 29.51 -5.53
C GLY A 524 -25.66 29.84 -6.91
N ASN A 525 -25.28 29.16 -7.99
CA ASN A 525 -25.83 29.46 -9.33
C ASN A 525 -26.97 28.52 -9.73
N ASN A 526 -28.09 28.62 -9.02
CA ASN A 526 -29.38 28.22 -9.57
C ASN A 526 -29.87 29.34 -10.50
N ASN A 527 -29.49 29.29 -11.76
CA ASN A 527 -30.29 29.89 -12.82
C ASN A 527 -30.70 28.80 -13.80
N ASN A 528 -32.00 28.47 -13.71
CA ASN A 528 -32.76 27.88 -14.78
C ASN A 528 -32.56 28.71 -16.05
N ASP A 529 -31.88 28.15 -17.04
CA ASP A 529 -32.20 28.47 -18.43
C ASP A 529 -31.99 27.22 -19.29
N ASN A 530 -33.12 26.61 -19.65
CA ASN A 530 -33.18 25.59 -20.67
C ASN A 530 -32.88 26.24 -22.03
N GLY A 531 -31.84 25.75 -22.69
CA GLY A 531 -31.77 25.72 -24.16
C GLY A 531 -31.37 27.02 -24.86
N LYS A 532 -30.06 27.21 -25.04
CA LYS A 532 -29.52 27.57 -26.37
C LYS A 532 -28.23 26.80 -26.61
N GLU A 533 -28.27 25.96 -27.65
CA GLU A 533 -27.11 25.37 -28.29
C GLU A 533 -26.07 26.46 -28.60
N LEU A 534 -24.84 26.27 -28.11
CA LEU A 534 -23.66 26.97 -28.58
C LEU A 534 -23.02 26.11 -29.68
N ASP A 535 -22.90 26.73 -30.85
CA ASP A 535 -22.43 26.25 -32.16
C ASP A 535 -21.36 25.12 -32.15
N PRO A 536 -21.57 24.00 -32.87
CA PRO A 536 -20.62 22.88 -32.96
C PRO A 536 -19.30 23.16 -33.68
N LYS A 537 -19.09 24.34 -34.29
CA LYS A 537 -17.95 24.58 -35.20
C LYS A 537 -16.69 25.20 -34.60
N THR A 538 -16.64 25.53 -33.30
CA THR A 538 -15.44 26.13 -32.67
C THR A 538 -14.79 25.31 -31.55
N ARG A 539 -15.18 24.05 -31.36
CA ARG A 539 -14.39 23.12 -30.53
C ARG A 539 -13.05 22.81 -31.21
N LYS A 540 -11.98 23.50 -30.80
CA LYS A 540 -10.70 22.81 -30.62
C LYS A 540 -10.83 21.94 -29.37
N PRO A 541 -10.61 20.62 -29.46
CA PRO A 541 -10.78 19.73 -28.33
C PRO A 541 -9.74 20.08 -27.25
N VAL A 542 -10.19 20.22 -26.00
CA VAL A 542 -9.27 20.22 -24.86
C VAL A 542 -8.90 18.76 -24.59
N LEU A 543 -7.76 18.36 -25.16
CA LEU A 543 -7.05 17.11 -24.93
C LEU A 543 -6.59 17.03 -23.46
N MET A 544 -7.13 16.11 -22.66
CA MET A 544 -6.43 15.64 -21.45
C MET A 544 -6.44 14.10 -21.30
N ALA A 545 -7.36 13.37 -21.96
CA ALA A 545 -7.34 11.91 -21.99
C ALA A 545 -6.53 11.31 -23.16
N THR A 546 -6.30 12.09 -24.23
CA THR A 546 -5.58 11.65 -25.44
C THR A 546 -4.06 11.69 -25.26
N ASN A 547 -3.52 12.63 -24.47
CA ASN A 547 -2.07 12.78 -24.30
C ASN A 547 -1.41 11.63 -23.52
N ASP A 548 -2.07 11.03 -22.52
CA ASP A 548 -1.44 9.97 -21.70
C ASP A 548 -1.30 8.64 -22.46
N TYR A 549 -2.32 8.24 -23.23
CA TYR A 549 -2.29 7.07 -24.11
C TYR A 549 -1.23 7.20 -25.21
N GLU A 550 -1.23 8.32 -25.93
CA GLU A 550 -0.26 8.60 -27.01
C GLU A 550 1.17 8.64 -26.48
N SER A 551 1.39 9.23 -25.28
CA SER A 551 2.69 9.21 -24.62
C SER A 551 3.18 7.80 -24.32
N GLY A 552 2.29 6.91 -23.87
CA GLY A 552 2.65 5.52 -23.58
C GLY A 552 2.98 4.72 -24.85
N LEU A 553 2.26 4.95 -25.95
CA LEU A 553 2.63 4.33 -27.24
C LEU A 553 3.95 4.86 -27.77
N LYS A 554 4.19 6.17 -27.67
CA LYS A 554 5.46 6.76 -28.08
C LYS A 554 6.63 6.18 -27.29
N MET A 555 6.49 6.09 -25.97
CA MET A 555 7.47 5.45 -25.10
C MET A 555 7.70 3.98 -25.49
N MET A 556 6.65 3.24 -25.88
CA MET A 556 6.79 1.87 -26.36
C MET A 556 7.62 1.78 -27.65
N GLU A 557 7.40 2.68 -28.62
CA GLU A 557 8.20 2.73 -29.85
C GLU A 557 9.67 3.11 -29.57
N GLU A 558 9.92 4.08 -28.71
CA GLU A 558 11.27 4.48 -28.27
C GLU A 558 11.99 3.30 -27.59
N LEU A 559 11.34 2.66 -26.61
CA LEU A 559 11.90 1.51 -25.89
C LEU A 559 12.23 0.34 -26.81
N THR A 560 11.41 0.09 -27.82
CA THR A 560 11.59 -1.05 -28.73
C THR A 560 12.56 -0.77 -29.87
N THR A 561 12.81 0.50 -30.18
CA THR A 561 13.81 0.91 -31.17
C THR A 561 15.22 0.87 -30.57
N ASP A 562 15.42 1.39 -29.36
CA ASP A 562 16.75 1.53 -28.75
C ASP A 562 17.11 0.36 -27.80
N ALA A 563 16.56 -0.82 -28.07
CA ALA A 563 16.58 -1.98 -27.16
C ALA A 563 17.97 -2.36 -26.64
N GLN A 564 18.98 -2.36 -27.51
CA GLN A 564 20.36 -2.70 -27.14
C GLN A 564 20.95 -1.67 -26.18
N GLN A 565 20.81 -0.38 -26.50
CA GLN A 565 21.33 0.71 -25.68
C GLN A 565 20.67 0.72 -24.30
N ILE A 566 19.35 0.52 -24.26
CA ILE A 566 18.59 0.47 -23.00
C ILE A 566 19.01 -0.73 -22.14
N GLN A 567 19.22 -1.91 -22.75
CA GLN A 567 19.72 -3.08 -22.03
C GLN A 567 21.12 -2.86 -21.45
N ASP A 568 22.02 -2.24 -22.22
CA ASP A 568 23.38 -1.95 -21.76
C ASP A 568 23.39 -0.90 -20.64
N GLN A 569 22.57 0.14 -20.75
CA GLN A 569 22.40 1.15 -19.70
C GLN A 569 21.85 0.51 -18.42
N LEU A 570 20.73 -0.22 -18.52
CA LEU A 570 20.10 -0.88 -17.38
C LEU A 570 21.07 -1.86 -16.70
N PHE A 571 21.81 -2.63 -17.48
CA PHE A 571 22.84 -3.53 -16.99
C PHE A 571 23.93 -2.78 -16.20
N GLY A 572 24.44 -1.69 -16.77
CA GLY A 572 25.45 -0.84 -16.13
C GLY A 572 24.95 -0.24 -14.82
N GLU A 573 23.69 0.21 -14.76
CA GLU A 573 23.05 0.73 -13.56
C GLU A 573 22.91 -0.34 -12.47
N ILE A 574 22.46 -1.55 -12.82
CA ILE A 574 22.30 -2.67 -11.87
C ILE A 574 23.66 -3.04 -11.26
N LEU A 575 24.71 -3.19 -12.08
CA LEU A 575 26.02 -3.54 -11.58
C LEU A 575 26.65 -2.41 -10.77
N SER A 576 26.55 -1.16 -11.23
CA SER A 576 27.15 -0.03 -10.51
C SER A 576 26.53 0.18 -9.13
N LYS A 577 25.20 0.00 -9.01
CA LYS A 577 24.51 0.10 -7.72
C LYS A 577 24.88 -1.04 -6.77
N ASN A 578 25.06 -2.27 -7.28
CA ASN A 578 25.18 -3.46 -6.45
C ASN A 578 26.60 -4.05 -6.40
N ALA A 579 27.61 -3.38 -6.97
CA ALA A 579 28.98 -3.89 -7.12
C ALA A 579 29.63 -4.34 -5.80
N GLU A 580 29.25 -3.71 -4.69
CA GLU A 580 29.80 -3.94 -3.35
C GLU A 580 28.99 -4.94 -2.50
N THR A 581 27.88 -5.47 -3.02
CA THR A 581 27.11 -6.51 -2.31
C THR A 581 27.92 -7.80 -2.18
N GLU A 582 27.77 -8.55 -1.07
CA GLU A 582 28.50 -9.81 -0.82
C GLU A 582 28.47 -10.74 -2.04
N TYR A 583 27.31 -10.90 -2.67
CA TYR A 583 27.14 -11.76 -3.84
C TYR A 583 28.00 -11.31 -5.03
N LEU A 584 27.88 -10.07 -5.48
CA LEU A 584 28.65 -9.58 -6.63
C LEU A 584 30.13 -9.38 -6.29
N GLN A 585 30.46 -8.98 -5.06
CA GLN A 585 31.84 -8.84 -4.61
C GLN A 585 32.57 -10.18 -4.64
N GLY A 586 31.88 -11.29 -4.35
CA GLY A 586 32.42 -12.65 -4.45
C GLY A 586 32.87 -13.06 -5.86
N PHE A 587 32.33 -12.43 -6.92
CA PHE A 587 32.67 -12.77 -8.30
C PHE A 587 33.43 -11.64 -9.04
N LEU A 588 33.10 -10.39 -8.78
CA LEU A 588 33.56 -9.23 -9.58
C LEU A 588 34.51 -8.31 -8.83
N HIS A 589 34.57 -8.37 -7.50
CA HIS A 589 35.41 -7.50 -6.66
C HIS A 589 35.27 -6.00 -7.02
N GLY A 590 34.03 -5.52 -7.18
CA GLY A 590 33.74 -4.11 -7.49
C GLY A 590 33.81 -3.73 -8.98
N GLN A 591 34.16 -4.66 -9.88
CA GLN A 591 34.21 -4.38 -11.32
C GLN A 591 32.82 -4.47 -11.97
N THR A 592 32.53 -3.59 -12.92
CA THR A 592 31.21 -3.47 -13.59
C THR A 592 31.24 -3.82 -15.08
N ASP A 593 32.34 -4.40 -15.58
CA ASP A 593 32.47 -4.79 -16.99
C ASP A 593 31.54 -5.95 -17.37
N LYS A 594 30.82 -5.78 -18.50
CA LYS A 594 29.81 -6.74 -18.98
C LYS A 594 30.41 -8.09 -19.38
N GLN A 595 31.58 -8.10 -20.02
CA GLN A 595 32.22 -9.35 -20.45
C GLN A 595 32.76 -10.12 -19.24
N LEU A 596 33.31 -9.40 -18.27
CA LEU A 596 33.73 -9.96 -17.00
C LEU A 596 32.56 -10.54 -16.22
N PHE A 597 31.42 -9.84 -16.15
CA PHE A 597 30.19 -10.34 -15.56
C PHE A 597 29.77 -11.66 -16.21
N LYS A 598 29.66 -11.71 -17.54
CA LYS A 598 29.27 -12.93 -18.26
C LYS A 598 30.25 -14.08 -18.05
N LYS A 599 31.53 -13.79 -17.81
CA LYS A 599 32.58 -14.78 -17.57
C LYS A 599 32.64 -15.27 -16.12
N LYS A 600 32.42 -14.40 -15.14
CA LYS A 600 32.66 -14.68 -13.71
C LYS A 600 31.40 -14.93 -12.89
N VAL A 601 30.28 -14.30 -13.21
CA VAL A 601 29.02 -14.49 -12.48
C VAL A 601 28.33 -15.75 -13.03
N PRO A 602 28.04 -16.76 -12.17
CA PRO A 602 27.44 -18.00 -12.63
C PRO A 602 25.98 -17.81 -13.01
N ILE A 603 25.49 -18.67 -13.88
CA ILE A 603 24.05 -18.82 -14.13
C ILE A 603 23.46 -19.62 -12.96
N VAL A 604 22.42 -19.10 -12.33
CA VAL A 604 21.89 -19.65 -11.07
C VAL A 604 20.41 -19.98 -11.12
N THR A 605 19.98 -20.88 -10.24
CA THR A 605 18.57 -21.16 -9.94
C THR A 605 18.20 -20.60 -8.56
N TYR A 606 16.94 -20.73 -8.18
CA TYR A 606 16.46 -20.27 -6.87
C TYR A 606 17.22 -20.92 -5.71
N GLU A 607 17.56 -22.20 -5.83
CA GLU A 607 18.23 -22.98 -4.79
C GLU A 607 19.62 -22.43 -4.47
N HIS A 608 20.29 -21.83 -5.46
CA HIS A 608 21.59 -21.19 -5.28
C HIS A 608 21.47 -19.83 -4.56
N LEU A 609 20.38 -19.08 -4.80
CA LEU A 609 20.12 -17.79 -4.14
C LEU A 609 19.42 -17.94 -2.79
N LYS A 610 18.79 -19.08 -2.53
CA LYS A 610 18.00 -19.34 -1.33
C LYS A 610 18.75 -19.05 -0.02
N PRO A 611 20.03 -19.44 0.16
CA PRO A 611 20.76 -19.14 1.40
C PRO A 611 20.85 -17.64 1.68
N TYR A 612 21.04 -16.81 0.66
CA TYR A 612 21.09 -15.36 0.77
C TYR A 612 19.71 -14.77 1.07
N ILE A 613 18.67 -15.26 0.38
CA ILE A 613 17.29 -14.84 0.59
C ILE A 613 16.81 -15.18 2.00
N ASP A 614 17.16 -16.36 2.51
CA ASP A 614 16.81 -16.80 3.87
C ASP A 614 17.48 -15.89 4.93
N ARG A 615 18.74 -15.51 4.74
CA ARG A 615 19.45 -14.58 5.63
C ARG A 615 18.75 -13.22 5.71
N ILE A 616 18.35 -12.68 4.55
CA ILE A 616 17.58 -11.42 4.49
C ILE A 616 16.20 -11.57 5.15
N ALA A 617 15.49 -12.67 4.89
CA ALA A 617 14.20 -12.97 5.51
C ALA A 617 14.30 -13.12 7.04
N ASN A 618 15.49 -13.46 7.57
CA ASN A 618 15.77 -13.59 9.00
C ASN A 618 16.34 -12.32 9.65
N GLY A 619 16.60 -11.25 8.89
CA GLY A 619 16.87 -9.91 9.44
C GLY A 619 18.24 -9.35 9.11
N GLU A 620 19.06 -10.04 8.33
CA GLU A 620 20.28 -9.43 7.79
C GLU A 620 19.92 -8.37 6.72
N ALA A 621 20.67 -7.27 6.70
CA ALA A 621 20.41 -6.18 5.77
C ALA A 621 20.70 -6.64 4.33
N SER A 622 19.75 -6.40 3.42
CA SER A 622 19.91 -6.78 2.01
C SER A 622 21.09 -6.09 1.33
N SER A 623 21.40 -4.86 1.78
CA SER A 623 22.48 -4.03 1.28
C SER A 623 23.84 -4.70 1.35
N ASP A 624 24.00 -5.58 2.32
CA ASP A 624 25.26 -6.26 2.57
C ASP A 624 25.33 -7.58 1.80
N ILE A 625 24.20 -8.07 1.25
CA ILE A 625 24.07 -9.45 0.74
C ILE A 625 23.82 -9.50 -0.78
N LEU A 626 22.62 -9.09 -1.23
CA LEU A 626 22.16 -9.28 -2.62
C LEU A 626 21.93 -7.97 -3.37
N LEU A 627 21.48 -6.91 -2.69
CA LEU A 627 21.13 -5.65 -3.34
C LEU A 627 21.17 -4.48 -2.36
N VAL A 628 21.69 -3.33 -2.81
CA VAL A 628 21.82 -2.11 -1.99
C VAL A 628 20.48 -1.46 -1.67
N GLU A 629 19.50 -1.55 -2.58
CA GLU A 629 18.17 -0.98 -2.34
C GLU A 629 17.45 -1.76 -1.21
N PRO A 630 16.86 -1.07 -0.22
CA PRO A 630 16.09 -1.72 0.84
C PRO A 630 14.89 -2.49 0.30
N LEU A 631 14.66 -3.71 0.81
CA LEU A 631 13.47 -4.47 0.47
C LEU A 631 12.22 -3.84 1.07
N THR A 632 11.17 -3.78 0.26
CA THR A 632 9.80 -3.48 0.71
C THR A 632 9.04 -4.75 1.08
N GLY A 633 9.55 -5.93 0.72
CA GLY A 633 8.96 -7.23 1.03
C GLY A 633 9.45 -8.36 0.10
N PHE A 634 8.66 -9.43 0.03
CA PHE A 634 8.87 -10.56 -0.88
C PHE A 634 7.62 -10.89 -1.69
N SER A 635 7.80 -11.25 -2.96
CA SER A 635 6.77 -11.84 -3.80
C SER A 635 6.81 -13.37 -3.67
N LEU A 636 5.67 -13.98 -3.34
CA LEU A 636 5.50 -15.43 -3.33
C LEU A 636 5.22 -15.91 -4.77
N SER A 637 6.18 -16.66 -5.34
CA SER A 637 6.04 -17.26 -6.67
C SER A 637 5.12 -18.47 -6.64
N SER A 638 4.40 -18.71 -7.75
CA SER A 638 3.68 -19.97 -7.96
C SER A 638 4.62 -21.16 -8.18
N GLY A 639 5.87 -20.91 -8.59
CA GLY A 639 6.92 -21.91 -8.60
C GLY A 639 7.36 -22.26 -7.18
N THR A 640 7.51 -23.54 -6.89
CA THR A 640 7.94 -24.03 -5.57
C THR A 640 9.37 -24.55 -5.60
N SER A 641 10.04 -24.46 -4.45
CA SER A 641 11.33 -25.09 -4.16
C SER A 641 11.17 -25.86 -2.86
N GLY A 642 11.40 -27.18 -2.88
CA GLY A 642 11.20 -28.03 -1.70
C GLY A 642 9.74 -28.08 -1.20
N GLY A 643 8.76 -27.81 -2.08
CA GLY A 643 7.33 -27.81 -1.74
C GLY A 643 6.80 -26.48 -1.18
N LEU A 644 7.64 -25.47 -0.98
CA LEU A 644 7.25 -24.12 -0.55
C LEU A 644 7.35 -23.10 -1.70
N PRO A 645 6.51 -22.05 -1.73
CA PRO A 645 6.63 -20.96 -2.69
C PRO A 645 8.01 -20.27 -2.62
N LYS A 646 8.59 -19.94 -3.77
CA LYS A 646 9.84 -19.15 -3.82
C LYS A 646 9.57 -17.72 -3.32
N LEU A 647 10.47 -17.20 -2.50
CA LEU A 647 10.50 -15.80 -2.04
C LEU A 647 11.35 -14.96 -3.00
N VAL A 648 10.73 -14.09 -3.79
CA VAL A 648 11.44 -13.17 -4.70
C VAL A 648 11.50 -11.78 -4.07
N PRO A 649 12.68 -11.15 -3.90
CA PRO A 649 12.78 -9.81 -3.30
C PRO A 649 11.95 -8.77 -4.04
N THR A 650 11.39 -7.79 -3.33
CA THR A 650 10.74 -6.63 -3.94
C THR A 650 11.27 -5.32 -3.36
N THR A 651 11.42 -4.33 -4.23
CA THR A 651 11.96 -3.00 -3.91
C THR A 651 11.05 -1.87 -4.40
N ALA A 652 11.35 -0.61 -4.07
CA ALA A 652 10.60 0.52 -4.59
C ALA A 652 10.79 0.67 -6.12
N GLU A 653 12.01 0.42 -6.62
CA GLU A 653 12.29 0.42 -8.06
C GLU A 653 11.44 -0.63 -8.80
N SER A 654 11.29 -1.84 -8.24
CA SER A 654 10.44 -2.87 -8.84
C SER A 654 8.96 -2.47 -8.94
N ALA A 655 8.45 -1.73 -7.95
CA ALA A 655 7.09 -1.20 -7.97
C ALA A 655 6.93 -0.09 -9.02
N HIS A 656 7.94 0.75 -9.19
CA HIS A 656 7.97 1.79 -10.22
C HIS A 656 7.96 1.18 -11.63
N LYS A 657 8.83 0.21 -11.91
CA LYS A 657 8.84 -0.54 -13.18
C LYS A 657 7.48 -1.18 -13.48
N THR A 658 6.82 -1.75 -12.47
CA THR A 658 5.48 -2.31 -12.60
C THR A 658 4.43 -1.25 -12.97
N ALA A 659 4.51 -0.04 -12.44
CA ALA A 659 3.63 1.06 -12.81
C ALA A 659 3.82 1.48 -14.28
N THR A 660 5.07 1.59 -14.73
CA THR A 660 5.41 1.87 -16.14
C THR A 660 4.88 0.79 -17.07
N PHE A 661 5.07 -0.48 -16.70
CA PHE A 661 4.51 -1.63 -17.43
C PHE A 661 2.99 -1.51 -17.61
N ASN A 662 2.27 -1.21 -16.52
CA ASN A 662 0.82 -1.07 -16.54
C ASN A 662 0.36 0.10 -17.43
N LYS A 663 1.11 1.21 -17.46
CA LYS A 663 0.86 2.33 -18.38
C LYS A 663 0.99 1.89 -19.84
N LEU A 664 2.11 1.26 -20.20
CA LEU A 664 2.38 0.77 -21.55
C LEU A 664 1.33 -0.26 -22.01
N TYR A 665 1.00 -1.22 -21.14
CA TYR A 665 -0.03 -2.21 -21.39
C TYR A 665 -1.40 -1.56 -21.60
N ARG A 666 -1.78 -0.61 -20.74
CA ARG A 666 -3.03 0.13 -20.88
C ARG A 666 -3.07 0.87 -22.21
N SER A 667 -1.97 1.47 -22.65
CA SER A 667 -1.91 2.16 -23.93
C SER A 667 -2.23 1.22 -25.09
N VAL A 668 -1.61 0.04 -25.15
CA VAL A 668 -1.92 -0.97 -26.18
C VAL A 668 -3.40 -1.37 -26.15
N MET A 669 -3.96 -1.60 -24.96
CA MET A 669 -5.37 -1.94 -24.83
C MET A 669 -6.31 -0.83 -25.32
N ILE A 670 -5.98 0.44 -25.03
CA ILE A 670 -6.75 1.59 -25.52
C ILE A 670 -6.67 1.70 -27.05
N LYS A 671 -5.50 1.43 -27.66
CA LYS A 671 -5.34 1.42 -29.13
C LYS A 671 -6.34 0.50 -29.81
N HIS A 672 -6.53 -0.70 -29.26
CA HIS A 672 -7.31 -1.76 -29.90
C HIS A 672 -8.80 -1.76 -29.50
N PHE A 673 -9.15 -1.39 -28.26
CA PHE A 673 -10.52 -1.50 -27.75
C PHE A 673 -11.17 -0.16 -27.35
N GLY A 674 -10.42 0.94 -27.47
CA GLY A 674 -10.76 2.25 -26.90
C GLY A 674 -10.63 2.28 -25.37
N ASP A 675 -10.87 3.43 -24.75
CA ASP A 675 -10.88 3.53 -23.27
C ASP A 675 -12.15 2.89 -22.69
N ILE A 676 -12.09 1.58 -22.49
CA ILE A 676 -13.21 0.79 -21.94
C ILE A 676 -13.60 1.26 -20.54
N ASN A 677 -12.70 1.93 -19.81
CA ASN A 677 -12.97 2.42 -18.45
C ASN A 677 -13.93 3.62 -18.43
N GLN A 678 -14.16 4.27 -19.57
CA GLN A 678 -15.24 5.25 -19.73
C GLN A 678 -16.56 4.59 -20.14
N ALA A 679 -16.50 3.41 -20.76
CA ALA A 679 -17.66 2.72 -21.32
C ALA A 679 -18.39 1.83 -20.29
N GLY A 680 -17.73 1.44 -19.19
CA GLY A 680 -18.34 0.64 -18.14
C GLY A 680 -17.34 0.04 -17.15
N LYS A 681 -17.75 -1.04 -16.48
CA LYS A 681 -17.01 -1.77 -15.44
C LYS A 681 -16.41 -3.08 -15.95
N ARG A 682 -15.39 -3.55 -15.26
CA ARG A 682 -14.72 -4.83 -15.48
C ARG A 682 -15.23 -5.84 -14.46
N MET A 683 -15.65 -7.00 -14.94
CA MET A 683 -15.91 -8.17 -14.11
C MET A 683 -14.67 -9.05 -14.15
N GLU A 684 -13.68 -8.69 -13.33
CA GLU A 684 -12.43 -9.43 -13.20
C GLU A 684 -12.46 -10.26 -11.92
N LEU A 685 -12.31 -11.58 -12.06
CA LEU A 685 -12.36 -12.53 -10.96
C LEU A 685 -11.02 -12.54 -10.24
N MET A 686 -11.02 -11.97 -9.03
CA MET A 686 -9.83 -11.69 -8.24
C MET A 686 -9.93 -12.37 -6.88
N PHE A 687 -8.94 -13.22 -6.57
CA PHE A 687 -8.84 -13.87 -5.26
C PHE A 687 -7.51 -13.49 -4.62
N ALA A 688 -7.59 -12.69 -3.56
CA ALA A 688 -6.45 -12.31 -2.74
C ALA A 688 -6.28 -13.27 -1.57
N LYS A 689 -5.04 -13.43 -1.12
CA LYS A 689 -4.71 -14.19 0.11
C LYS A 689 -4.09 -13.29 1.18
N PRO A 690 -4.19 -13.67 2.47
CA PRO A 690 -3.45 -12.99 3.52
C PRO A 690 -1.95 -12.96 3.23
N GLU A 691 -1.29 -11.89 3.66
CA GLU A 691 0.16 -11.79 3.57
C GLU A 691 0.79 -12.54 4.73
N VAL A 692 1.94 -13.15 4.48
CA VAL A 692 2.76 -13.80 5.49
C VAL A 692 3.84 -12.83 5.91
N GLU A 693 4.28 -12.90 7.16
CA GLU A 693 5.39 -12.10 7.67
C GLU A 693 6.62 -12.99 7.83
N THR A 694 7.77 -12.52 7.35
CA THR A 694 9.06 -13.19 7.58
C THR A 694 9.53 -12.93 9.02
N PRO A 695 10.49 -13.70 9.55
CA PRO A 695 11.04 -13.44 10.89
C PRO A 695 11.60 -12.03 11.10
N SER A 696 12.07 -11.37 10.03
CA SER A 696 12.51 -9.97 10.04
C SER A 696 11.40 -8.91 10.01
N GLY A 697 10.14 -9.32 9.92
CA GLY A 697 8.99 -8.40 9.81
C GLY A 697 8.65 -7.98 8.37
N LEU A 698 9.36 -8.47 7.35
CA LEU A 698 9.05 -8.18 5.95
C LEU A 698 7.80 -8.94 5.51
N LYS A 699 6.94 -8.30 4.69
CA LYS A 699 5.72 -8.93 4.18
C LYS A 699 5.99 -9.74 2.91
N ALA A 700 5.54 -10.99 2.90
CA ALA A 700 5.57 -11.92 1.78
C ALA A 700 4.14 -12.19 1.26
N SER A 701 3.90 -11.90 -0.02
CA SER A 701 2.57 -12.09 -0.63
C SER A 701 2.65 -12.33 -2.13
N ALA A 702 1.61 -12.90 -2.73
CA ALA A 702 1.53 -13.01 -4.18
C ALA A 702 1.51 -11.61 -4.83
N VAL A 703 2.14 -11.46 -6.00
CA VAL A 703 2.19 -10.18 -6.73
C VAL A 703 0.80 -9.60 -6.96
N SER A 704 -0.18 -10.45 -7.29
CA SER A 704 -1.58 -10.04 -7.47
C SER A 704 -2.22 -9.51 -6.18
N THR A 705 -2.04 -10.19 -5.05
CA THR A 705 -2.52 -9.73 -3.73
C THR A 705 -1.98 -8.33 -3.41
N ARG A 706 -0.67 -8.11 -3.62
CA ARG A 706 -0.04 -6.81 -3.37
C ARG A 706 -0.62 -5.73 -4.29
N ALA A 707 -0.80 -6.04 -5.57
CA ALA A 707 -1.43 -5.13 -6.53
C ALA A 707 -2.84 -4.73 -6.07
N PHE A 708 -3.65 -5.68 -5.58
CA PHE A 708 -5.00 -5.42 -5.09
C PHE A 708 -5.04 -4.60 -3.79
N LYS A 709 -4.01 -4.67 -2.95
CA LYS A 709 -3.90 -3.87 -1.72
C LYS A 709 -3.44 -2.42 -1.96
N GLY A 710 -2.83 -2.13 -3.11
CA GLY A 710 -2.30 -0.80 -3.41
C GLY A 710 -3.39 0.28 -3.31
N SER A 711 -3.04 1.43 -2.73
CA SER A 711 -3.95 2.57 -2.56
C SER A 711 -4.56 3.04 -3.88
N SER A 712 -3.76 3.05 -4.95
CA SER A 712 -4.21 3.39 -6.32
C SER A 712 -5.28 2.43 -6.84
N PHE A 713 -5.10 1.12 -6.60
CA PHE A 713 -6.09 0.12 -7.00
C PHE A 713 -7.38 0.26 -6.18
N LYS A 714 -7.25 0.43 -4.85
CA LYS A 714 -8.39 0.63 -3.96
C LYS A 714 -9.21 1.87 -4.31
N ALA A 715 -8.56 2.95 -4.76
CA ALA A 715 -9.22 4.18 -5.17
C ALA A 715 -10.06 4.02 -6.46
N ILE A 716 -9.57 3.25 -7.44
CA ILE A 716 -10.28 3.04 -8.71
C ILE A 716 -11.27 1.86 -8.66
N LEU A 717 -11.14 0.97 -7.68
CA LEU A 717 -11.92 -0.28 -7.60
C LEU A 717 -13.44 -0.06 -7.67
N PRO A 718 -14.08 0.82 -6.86
CA PRO A 718 -15.54 0.99 -6.90
C PRO A 718 -16.07 1.55 -8.22
N LYS A 719 -15.22 2.30 -8.95
CA LYS A 719 -15.58 2.95 -10.21
C LYS A 719 -15.44 2.00 -11.39
N LEU A 720 -14.39 1.19 -11.41
CA LEU A 720 -13.98 0.42 -12.59
C LEU A 720 -14.26 -1.07 -12.51
N TYR A 721 -14.56 -1.63 -11.34
CA TYR A 721 -14.78 -3.07 -11.16
C TYR A 721 -16.14 -3.35 -10.55
N THR A 722 -16.70 -4.52 -10.86
CA THR A 722 -17.98 -4.96 -10.30
C THR A 722 -17.86 -5.40 -8.84
N SER A 723 -16.72 -5.95 -8.45
CA SER A 723 -16.51 -6.59 -7.15
C SER A 723 -15.78 -5.65 -6.19
N PRO A 724 -16.31 -5.41 -4.98
CA PRO A 724 -15.68 -4.54 -3.98
C PRO A 724 -14.53 -5.26 -3.27
N PHE A 725 -13.76 -4.48 -2.51
CA PHE A 725 -12.52 -4.90 -1.86
C PHE A 725 -12.75 -6.08 -0.90
N GLU A 726 -13.82 -6.02 -0.11
CA GLU A 726 -14.19 -7.02 0.89
C GLU A 726 -14.41 -8.40 0.27
N ILE A 727 -14.98 -8.46 -0.94
CA ILE A 727 -15.25 -9.72 -1.65
C ILE A 727 -13.95 -10.31 -2.21
N ILE A 728 -13.04 -9.47 -2.73
CA ILE A 728 -11.74 -9.91 -3.30
C ILE A 728 -10.85 -10.52 -2.21
N PHE A 729 -10.94 -9.98 -0.99
CA PHE A 729 -10.15 -10.42 0.18
C PHE A 729 -10.90 -11.39 1.11
N CYS A 730 -12.07 -11.88 0.70
CA CYS A 730 -12.80 -12.89 1.44
C CYS A 730 -11.94 -14.18 1.56
N PRO A 731 -11.66 -14.67 2.77
CA PRO A 731 -10.83 -15.87 2.97
C PRO A 731 -11.45 -17.14 2.38
N ASP A 732 -12.79 -17.21 2.34
CA ASP A 732 -13.53 -18.30 1.73
C ASP A 732 -13.69 -18.05 0.22
N THR A 733 -12.90 -18.76 -0.57
CA THR A 733 -12.91 -18.62 -2.04
C THR A 733 -14.26 -18.97 -2.67
N LYS A 734 -15.06 -19.85 -2.06
CA LYS A 734 -16.39 -20.23 -2.56
C LYS A 734 -17.38 -19.07 -2.34
N GLN A 735 -17.35 -18.45 -1.16
CA GLN A 735 -18.17 -17.27 -0.85
C GLN A 735 -17.75 -16.06 -1.70
N SER A 736 -16.43 -15.85 -1.86
CA SER A 736 -15.88 -14.84 -2.75
C SER A 736 -16.39 -15.02 -4.16
N MET A 737 -16.24 -16.22 -4.74
CA MET A 737 -16.67 -16.51 -6.11
C MET A 737 -18.17 -16.28 -6.31
N TYR A 738 -19.01 -16.78 -5.40
CA TYR A 738 -20.45 -16.58 -5.46
C TYR A 738 -20.81 -15.08 -5.46
N CYS A 739 -20.22 -14.30 -4.55
CA CYS A 739 -20.45 -12.87 -4.46
C CYS A 739 -19.94 -12.11 -5.70
N GLN A 740 -18.77 -12.47 -6.26
CA GLN A 740 -18.26 -11.82 -7.48
C GLN A 740 -19.19 -12.03 -8.68
N ILE A 741 -19.73 -13.25 -8.86
CA ILE A 741 -20.71 -13.55 -9.90
C ILE A 741 -22.00 -12.77 -9.67
N LEU A 742 -22.54 -12.80 -8.44
CA LEU A 742 -23.77 -12.08 -8.08
C LEU A 742 -23.65 -10.58 -8.42
N PHE A 743 -22.53 -9.95 -8.07
CA PHE A 743 -22.30 -8.53 -8.34
C PHE A 743 -22.12 -8.23 -9.82
N GLY A 744 -21.48 -9.15 -10.56
CA GLY A 744 -21.40 -9.08 -12.01
C GLY A 744 -22.76 -9.18 -12.69
N LEU A 745 -23.66 -10.03 -12.20
CA LEU A 745 -25.02 -10.18 -12.72
C LEU A 745 -25.89 -8.95 -12.42
N ILE A 746 -25.81 -8.40 -11.20
CA ILE A 746 -26.54 -7.17 -10.81
C ILE A 746 -26.11 -5.99 -11.70
N GLN A 747 -24.82 -5.89 -12.00
CA GLN A 747 -24.24 -4.80 -12.80
C GLN A 747 -24.09 -5.16 -14.28
N ARG A 748 -24.82 -6.16 -14.79
CA ARG A 748 -24.58 -6.76 -16.11
C ARG A 748 -24.53 -5.78 -17.28
N ASN A 749 -25.29 -4.69 -17.20
CA ASN A 749 -25.40 -3.66 -18.22
C ASN A 749 -24.23 -2.66 -18.21
N GLU A 750 -23.35 -2.74 -17.22
CA GLU A 750 -22.12 -1.96 -17.12
C GLU A 750 -20.89 -2.79 -17.51
N VAL A 751 -20.99 -4.12 -17.57
CA VAL A 751 -19.82 -4.98 -17.80
C VAL A 751 -19.33 -4.86 -19.25
N VAL A 752 -18.10 -4.36 -19.41
CA VAL A 752 -17.42 -4.18 -20.72
C VAL A 752 -16.25 -5.13 -20.92
N MET A 753 -15.79 -5.79 -19.87
CA MET A 753 -14.73 -6.80 -19.91
C MET A 753 -14.99 -7.83 -18.82
N ILE A 754 -14.80 -9.10 -19.15
CA ILE A 754 -14.81 -10.23 -18.21
C ILE A 754 -13.43 -10.86 -18.23
N GLY A 755 -12.94 -11.31 -17.08
CA GLY A 755 -11.63 -11.96 -17.07
C GLY A 755 -11.19 -12.50 -15.73
N SER A 756 -10.01 -13.10 -15.78
CA SER A 756 -9.18 -13.48 -14.63
C SER A 756 -7.77 -13.70 -15.14
N ILE A 757 -6.79 -13.87 -14.25
CA ILE A 757 -5.39 -14.07 -14.64
C ILE A 757 -5.26 -15.28 -15.58
N PHE A 758 -5.92 -16.41 -15.27
CA PHE A 758 -5.83 -17.65 -16.04
C PHE A 758 -7.17 -18.12 -16.60
N ALA A 759 -7.12 -18.70 -17.80
CA ALA A 759 -8.31 -19.20 -18.52
C ALA A 759 -9.10 -20.24 -17.71
N SER A 760 -8.39 -21.10 -16.98
CA SER A 760 -8.98 -22.10 -16.08
C SER A 760 -9.94 -21.49 -15.05
N THR A 761 -9.59 -20.34 -14.49
CA THR A 761 -10.40 -19.64 -13.49
C THR A 761 -11.69 -19.09 -14.10
N VAL A 762 -11.63 -18.57 -15.34
CA VAL A 762 -12.80 -18.09 -16.07
C VAL A 762 -13.75 -19.25 -16.36
N VAL A 763 -13.23 -20.37 -16.88
CA VAL A 763 -14.02 -21.60 -17.11
C VAL A 763 -14.66 -22.11 -15.82
N ARG A 764 -13.90 -22.17 -14.71
CA ARG A 764 -14.41 -22.60 -13.40
C ARG A 764 -15.57 -21.71 -12.95
N ASN A 765 -15.48 -20.41 -13.19
CA ASN A 765 -16.52 -19.47 -12.79
C ASN A 765 -17.82 -19.67 -13.58
N ILE A 766 -17.72 -19.94 -14.88
CA ILE A 766 -18.89 -20.24 -15.72
C ILE A 766 -19.56 -21.53 -15.24
N LYS A 767 -18.78 -22.58 -14.95
CA LYS A 767 -19.30 -23.83 -14.36
C LYS A 767 -19.92 -23.60 -12.97
N PHE A 768 -19.32 -22.73 -12.16
CA PHE A 768 -19.88 -22.37 -10.86
C PHE A 768 -21.22 -21.65 -11.04
N LEU A 769 -21.33 -20.73 -11.99
CA LEU A 769 -22.60 -20.08 -12.33
C LEU A 769 -23.62 -21.11 -12.83
N GLU A 770 -23.23 -22.05 -13.70
CA GLU A 770 -24.08 -23.13 -14.19
C GLU A 770 -24.68 -23.98 -13.07
N ASN A 771 -23.90 -24.26 -12.03
CA ASN A 771 -24.36 -25.03 -10.88
C ASN A 771 -25.20 -24.22 -9.88
N ASN A 772 -25.10 -22.89 -9.87
CA ASN A 772 -25.66 -22.04 -8.80
C ASN A 772 -26.61 -20.94 -9.31
N TRP A 773 -26.92 -20.87 -10.62
CA TRP A 773 -27.71 -19.77 -11.19
C TRP A 773 -29.10 -19.65 -10.57
N LYS A 774 -29.74 -20.76 -10.18
CA LYS A 774 -31.06 -20.75 -9.53
C LYS A 774 -31.03 -20.01 -8.20
N GLU A 775 -30.00 -20.25 -7.41
CA GLU A 775 -29.80 -19.60 -6.12
C GLU A 775 -29.46 -18.11 -6.31
N LEU A 776 -28.59 -17.81 -7.27
CA LEU A 776 -28.26 -16.42 -7.65
C LEU A 776 -29.50 -15.65 -8.10
N CYS A 777 -30.37 -16.25 -8.93
CA CYS A 777 -31.65 -15.66 -9.34
C CYS A 777 -32.57 -15.45 -8.14
N SER A 778 -32.67 -16.43 -7.24
CA SER A 778 -33.45 -16.28 -6.01
C SER A 778 -32.95 -15.11 -5.16
N ASN A 779 -31.64 -14.96 -4.98
CA ASN A 779 -31.05 -13.86 -4.21
C ASN A 779 -31.34 -12.50 -4.87
N ILE A 780 -31.24 -12.40 -6.20
CA ILE A 780 -31.58 -11.18 -6.95
C ILE A 780 -33.06 -10.86 -6.82
N LYS A 781 -33.94 -11.87 -6.93
CA LYS A 781 -35.40 -11.73 -6.84
C LYS A 781 -35.84 -11.22 -5.47
N THR A 782 -35.31 -11.80 -4.40
CA THR A 782 -35.68 -11.47 -3.01
C THR A 782 -34.91 -10.27 -2.45
N GLY A 783 -33.77 -9.92 -3.06
CA GLY A 783 -32.85 -8.93 -2.51
C GLY A 783 -32.10 -9.43 -1.26
N GLN A 784 -32.08 -10.73 -1.01
CA GLN A 784 -31.47 -11.32 0.18
C GLN A 784 -30.36 -12.30 -0.22
N ILE A 785 -29.19 -12.17 0.41
CA ILE A 785 -28.07 -13.08 0.20
C ILE A 785 -28.27 -14.38 0.98
N SER A 786 -27.85 -15.50 0.41
CA SER A 786 -27.98 -16.82 1.02
C SER A 786 -27.30 -16.95 2.39
N GLU A 787 -27.91 -17.75 3.27
CA GLU A 787 -27.48 -17.92 4.66
C GLU A 787 -26.07 -18.53 4.79
N TRP A 788 -25.67 -19.40 3.87
CA TRP A 788 -24.35 -20.03 3.87
C TRP A 788 -23.21 -19.06 3.54
N ILE A 789 -23.51 -17.84 3.06
CA ILE A 789 -22.53 -16.75 2.99
C ILE A 789 -22.38 -16.19 4.41
N THR A 790 -21.40 -16.68 5.15
CA THR A 790 -21.16 -16.31 6.56
C THR A 790 -20.17 -15.16 6.70
N ASP A 791 -19.35 -14.89 5.69
CA ASP A 791 -18.36 -13.81 5.73
C ASP A 791 -19.04 -12.44 5.85
N SER A 792 -18.65 -11.68 6.88
CA SER A 792 -19.27 -10.38 7.18
C SER A 792 -18.94 -9.33 6.13
N GLY A 793 -17.77 -9.39 5.50
CA GLY A 793 -17.38 -8.50 4.39
C GLY A 793 -18.26 -8.73 3.17
N CYS A 794 -18.45 -9.98 2.76
CA CYS A 794 -19.36 -10.37 1.68
C CYS A 794 -20.80 -9.95 1.97
N ARG A 795 -21.31 -10.20 3.18
CA ARG A 795 -22.68 -9.80 3.57
C ARG A 795 -22.89 -8.29 3.57
N ASN A 796 -21.94 -7.54 4.14
CA ASN A 796 -22.00 -6.08 4.19
C ASN A 796 -21.89 -5.47 2.79
N ALA A 797 -21.02 -6.01 1.93
CA ALA A 797 -20.95 -5.59 0.54
C ALA A 797 -22.27 -5.89 -0.19
N ALA A 798 -22.81 -7.09 0.00
CA ALA A 798 -24.03 -7.51 -0.68
C ALA A 798 -25.24 -6.66 -0.27
N SER A 799 -25.36 -6.31 1.02
CA SER A 799 -26.48 -5.47 1.50
C SER A 799 -26.48 -4.05 0.91
N LEU A 800 -25.33 -3.56 0.41
CA LEU A 800 -25.23 -2.25 -0.23
C LEU A 800 -25.73 -2.25 -1.69
N ILE A 801 -25.60 -3.37 -2.40
CA ILE A 801 -25.89 -3.46 -3.85
C ILE A 801 -27.11 -4.32 -4.18
N LEU A 802 -27.37 -5.37 -3.40
CA LEU A 802 -28.42 -6.34 -3.64
C LEU A 802 -29.76 -5.74 -3.20
N LYS A 803 -30.64 -5.51 -4.16
CA LYS A 803 -32.02 -5.04 -3.96
C LYS A 803 -32.97 -6.01 -4.65
N PRO A 804 -34.21 -6.20 -4.15
CA PRO A 804 -35.18 -7.06 -4.81
C PRO A 804 -35.39 -6.60 -6.26
N ASN A 805 -35.07 -7.47 -7.21
CA ASN A 805 -35.21 -7.21 -8.64
C ASN A 805 -35.73 -8.46 -9.38
N PRO A 806 -37.04 -8.73 -9.31
CA PRO A 806 -37.64 -9.89 -9.96
C PRO A 806 -37.47 -9.91 -11.47
N GLU A 807 -37.54 -8.75 -12.14
CA GLU A 807 -37.38 -8.65 -13.59
C GLU A 807 -35.98 -9.09 -14.06
N LEU A 808 -34.94 -8.67 -13.33
CA LEU A 808 -33.57 -9.11 -13.62
C LEU A 808 -33.39 -10.60 -13.35
N ALA A 809 -33.99 -11.11 -12.26
CA ALA A 809 -33.92 -12.53 -11.92
C ALA A 809 -34.57 -13.39 -13.01
N ASP A 810 -35.78 -13.02 -13.46
CA ASP A 810 -36.51 -13.75 -14.50
C ASP A 810 -35.75 -13.70 -15.84
N LEU A 811 -35.14 -12.56 -16.19
CA LEU A 811 -34.27 -12.45 -17.38
C LEU A 811 -33.03 -13.34 -17.31
N ILE A 812 -32.37 -13.44 -16.15
CA ILE A 812 -31.22 -14.34 -15.98
C ILE A 812 -31.67 -15.80 -16.02
N GLU A 813 -32.81 -16.12 -15.42
CA GLU A 813 -33.41 -17.46 -15.45
C GLU A 813 -33.76 -17.89 -16.88
N ASP A 814 -34.36 -17.03 -17.70
CA ASP A 814 -34.65 -17.29 -19.10
C ASP A 814 -33.38 -17.61 -19.91
N VAL A 815 -32.28 -16.89 -19.64
CA VAL A 815 -31.00 -17.11 -20.29
C VAL A 815 -30.32 -18.40 -19.81
N CYS A 816 -30.29 -18.65 -18.50
CA CYS A 816 -29.58 -19.79 -17.90
C CYS A 816 -30.34 -21.12 -17.99
N SER A 817 -31.66 -21.09 -18.17
CA SER A 817 -32.50 -22.28 -18.36
C SER A 817 -32.44 -22.85 -19.79
N CYS A 818 -31.77 -22.16 -20.71
CA CYS A 818 -31.53 -22.62 -22.07
C CYS A 818 -30.75 -23.95 -22.09
N LYS A 819 -31.11 -24.85 -23.01
CA LYS A 819 -30.45 -26.16 -23.17
C LYS A 819 -28.98 -26.10 -23.60
N SER A 820 -28.53 -24.97 -24.15
CA SER A 820 -27.15 -24.76 -24.58
C SER A 820 -26.62 -23.45 -24.01
N TRP A 821 -25.45 -23.53 -23.40
CA TRP A 821 -24.70 -22.40 -22.85
C TRP A 821 -23.73 -21.77 -23.86
N GLU A 822 -23.86 -22.11 -25.15
CA GLU A 822 -23.11 -21.44 -26.20
C GLU A 822 -23.39 -19.94 -26.19
N GLY A 823 -22.32 -19.14 -26.17
CA GLY A 823 -22.39 -17.68 -26.10
C GLY A 823 -23.01 -17.12 -24.82
N ILE A 824 -23.08 -17.91 -23.73
CA ILE A 824 -23.71 -17.50 -22.46
C ILE A 824 -23.15 -16.17 -21.94
N ILE A 825 -21.85 -15.92 -22.10
CA ILE A 825 -21.21 -14.69 -21.62
C ILE A 825 -21.82 -13.46 -22.32
N ARG A 826 -22.01 -13.53 -23.64
CA ARG A 826 -22.58 -12.43 -24.40
C ARG A 826 -24.07 -12.23 -24.09
N LYS A 827 -24.80 -13.31 -23.79
CA LYS A 827 -26.21 -13.25 -23.39
C LYS A 827 -26.38 -12.61 -22.01
N LEU A 828 -25.56 -13.01 -21.04
CA LEU A 828 -25.61 -12.48 -19.67
C LEU A 828 -24.99 -11.09 -19.56
N TRP A 829 -23.91 -10.78 -20.29
CA TRP A 829 -23.20 -9.50 -20.24
C TRP A 829 -23.04 -8.89 -21.64
N PRO A 830 -24.10 -8.24 -22.17
CA PRO A 830 -24.20 -7.90 -23.58
C PRO A 830 -23.25 -6.79 -24.05
N LYS A 831 -22.67 -6.00 -23.13
CA LYS A 831 -21.69 -4.94 -23.46
C LYS A 831 -20.24 -5.41 -23.39
N THR A 832 -19.99 -6.67 -23.07
CA THR A 832 -18.63 -7.23 -22.99
C THR A 832 -17.94 -7.12 -24.35
N LYS A 833 -16.74 -6.52 -24.37
CA LYS A 833 -15.94 -6.33 -25.59
C LYS A 833 -14.96 -7.47 -25.85
N TYR A 834 -14.37 -8.02 -24.79
CA TYR A 834 -13.40 -9.11 -24.85
C TYR A 834 -13.28 -9.85 -23.51
N ILE A 835 -12.66 -11.02 -23.53
CA ILE A 835 -12.28 -11.78 -22.34
C ILE A 835 -10.78 -11.60 -22.09
N GLY A 836 -10.41 -10.94 -20.99
CA GLY A 836 -9.00 -10.75 -20.64
C GLY A 836 -8.51 -11.91 -19.77
N THR A 837 -7.66 -12.76 -20.33
CA THR A 837 -7.07 -13.89 -19.59
C THR A 837 -5.84 -14.48 -20.29
N VAL A 838 -4.94 -15.10 -19.54
CA VAL A 838 -3.81 -15.83 -20.12
C VAL A 838 -4.33 -17.12 -20.75
N CYS A 839 -4.21 -17.21 -22.08
CA CYS A 839 -4.61 -18.36 -22.89
C CYS A 839 -3.42 -19.05 -23.58
N THR A 840 -2.18 -18.82 -23.12
CA THR A 840 -0.94 -19.38 -23.70
C THR A 840 -0.37 -20.52 -22.86
N GLY A 841 0.56 -21.30 -23.43
CA GLY A 841 1.16 -22.47 -22.78
C GLY A 841 0.11 -23.49 -22.33
N ALA A 842 0.21 -24.01 -21.10
CA ALA A 842 -0.78 -24.94 -20.54
C ALA A 842 -2.23 -24.41 -20.52
N MET A 843 -2.45 -23.10 -20.62
CA MET A 843 -3.81 -22.54 -20.66
C MET A 843 -4.47 -22.64 -22.04
N LEU A 844 -3.73 -22.96 -23.11
CA LEU A 844 -4.27 -23.15 -24.47
C LEU A 844 -5.37 -24.21 -24.51
N GLN A 845 -5.30 -25.22 -23.63
CA GLN A 845 -6.28 -26.32 -23.60
C GLN A 845 -7.72 -25.87 -23.30
N TYR A 846 -7.91 -24.73 -22.63
CA TYR A 846 -9.23 -24.19 -22.28
C TYR A 846 -9.83 -23.29 -23.37
N THR A 847 -9.07 -22.97 -24.42
CA THR A 847 -9.49 -22.02 -25.47
C THR A 847 -10.79 -22.46 -26.14
N ALA A 848 -10.91 -23.73 -26.54
CA ALA A 848 -12.12 -24.25 -27.17
C ALA A 848 -13.37 -24.14 -26.25
N GLU A 849 -13.22 -24.42 -24.96
CA GLU A 849 -14.33 -24.30 -23.98
C GLU A 849 -14.70 -22.83 -23.76
N LEU A 850 -13.71 -21.93 -23.71
CA LEU A 850 -13.96 -20.49 -23.63
C LEU A 850 -14.62 -19.95 -24.91
N GLU A 851 -14.15 -20.32 -26.09
CA GLU A 851 -14.74 -19.90 -27.38
C GLU A 851 -16.23 -20.26 -27.46
N PHE A 852 -16.58 -21.47 -27.01
CA PHE A 852 -17.97 -21.91 -26.86
C PHE A 852 -18.80 -20.97 -25.96
N TYR A 853 -18.34 -20.67 -24.75
CA TYR A 853 -19.07 -19.79 -23.83
C TYR A 853 -19.07 -18.31 -24.25
N CYS A 854 -18.06 -17.86 -24.98
CA CYS A 854 -17.85 -16.47 -25.38
C CYS A 854 -18.73 -16.04 -26.55
N GLY A 855 -19.10 -16.97 -27.44
CA GLY A 855 -19.91 -16.68 -28.62
C GLY A 855 -19.23 -15.68 -29.56
N GLY A 856 -17.93 -15.87 -29.81
CA GLY A 856 -17.13 -15.03 -30.71
C GLY A 856 -16.62 -13.72 -30.11
N LEU A 857 -16.56 -13.57 -28.79
CA LEU A 857 -15.79 -12.49 -28.16
C LEU A 857 -14.28 -12.80 -28.24
N PRO A 858 -13.40 -11.81 -28.49
CA PRO A 858 -11.95 -12.02 -28.50
C PRO A 858 -11.43 -12.53 -27.16
N LEU A 859 -10.56 -13.54 -27.19
CA LEU A 859 -9.78 -14.01 -26.04
C LEU A 859 -8.43 -13.29 -26.03
N VAL A 860 -8.25 -12.35 -25.09
CA VAL A 860 -7.09 -11.47 -25.05
C VAL A 860 -6.10 -11.92 -24.00
N SER A 861 -4.97 -12.46 -24.45
CA SER A 861 -3.78 -12.65 -23.61
C SER A 861 -2.85 -11.44 -23.75
N GLY A 862 -3.03 -10.47 -22.85
CA GLY A 862 -2.46 -9.13 -23.01
C GLY A 862 -0.99 -8.97 -22.59
N PHE A 863 -0.48 -9.82 -21.70
CA PHE A 863 0.87 -9.66 -21.14
C PHE A 863 1.49 -10.97 -20.66
N TYR A 864 2.82 -10.93 -20.51
CA TYR A 864 3.67 -11.96 -19.94
C TYR A 864 4.43 -11.39 -18.73
N ALA A 865 4.27 -12.01 -17.56
CA ALA A 865 4.88 -11.60 -16.31
C ALA A 865 5.12 -12.78 -15.36
N CYS A 866 6.12 -12.64 -14.49
CA CYS A 866 6.46 -13.58 -13.43
C CYS A 866 6.71 -12.84 -12.12
N SER A 867 7.06 -13.56 -11.04
CA SER A 867 7.40 -12.90 -9.75
C SER A 867 8.73 -12.16 -9.81
N GLU A 868 9.60 -12.56 -10.74
CA GLU A 868 10.92 -12.00 -11.02
C GLU A 868 10.86 -10.74 -11.90
N GLY A 869 9.70 -10.40 -12.47
CA GLY A 869 9.49 -9.16 -13.21
C GLY A 869 8.24 -9.15 -14.09
N ALA A 870 7.78 -7.96 -14.46
CA ALA A 870 6.84 -7.78 -15.56
C ALA A 870 7.63 -7.64 -16.85
N ILE A 871 7.44 -8.55 -17.81
CA ILE A 871 8.43 -8.82 -18.85
C ILE A 871 7.97 -8.33 -20.22
N GLY A 872 6.81 -8.79 -20.71
CA GLY A 872 6.41 -8.55 -22.09
C GLY A 872 4.93 -8.21 -22.26
N ILE A 873 4.63 -7.47 -23.33
CA ILE A 873 3.26 -7.05 -23.71
C ILE A 873 2.92 -7.66 -25.06
N ASN A 874 1.70 -8.17 -25.22
CA ASN A 874 1.17 -8.55 -26.52
C ASN A 874 0.69 -7.28 -27.25
N LEU A 875 1.41 -6.89 -28.30
CA LEU A 875 1.09 -5.69 -29.09
C LEU A 875 -0.12 -5.88 -30.03
N GLU A 876 -0.47 -7.13 -30.32
CA GLU A 876 -1.58 -7.54 -31.17
C GLU A 876 -2.60 -8.37 -30.36
N PRO A 877 -3.34 -7.75 -29.41
CA PRO A 877 -4.23 -8.45 -28.48
C PRO A 877 -5.42 -9.15 -29.16
N LEU A 878 -5.68 -8.88 -30.44
CA LEU A 878 -6.75 -9.50 -31.23
C LEU A 878 -6.30 -10.76 -32.00
N CYS A 879 -5.02 -11.14 -31.93
CA CYS A 879 -4.55 -12.38 -32.53
C CYS A 879 -5.21 -13.62 -31.90
N LYS A 880 -5.17 -14.76 -32.60
CA LYS A 880 -5.67 -16.01 -32.03
C LYS A 880 -4.81 -16.43 -30.84
N PRO A 881 -5.37 -17.10 -29.83
CA PRO A 881 -4.60 -17.59 -28.68
C PRO A 881 -3.34 -18.38 -29.03
N SER A 882 -3.36 -19.15 -30.12
CA SER A 882 -2.21 -19.91 -30.63
C SER A 882 -1.07 -19.04 -31.15
N ASP A 883 -1.38 -17.82 -31.60
CA ASP A 883 -0.46 -16.95 -32.34
C ASP A 883 0.11 -15.84 -31.44
N VAL A 884 -0.27 -15.83 -30.16
CA VAL A 884 0.14 -14.82 -29.18
C VAL A 884 1.66 -14.78 -29.05
N SER A 885 2.21 -13.59 -29.29
CA SER A 885 3.62 -13.28 -29.08
C SER A 885 3.76 -12.04 -28.18
N TYR A 886 4.70 -12.09 -27.24
CA TYR A 886 4.94 -11.00 -26.29
C TYR A 886 6.23 -10.27 -26.66
N THR A 887 6.15 -8.95 -26.83
CA THR A 887 7.33 -8.09 -27.01
C THR A 887 7.95 -7.82 -25.65
N PHE A 888 9.20 -8.28 -25.44
CA PHE A 888 9.89 -8.12 -24.15
C PHE A 888 10.39 -6.69 -23.97
N LEU A 889 9.97 -6.02 -22.91
CA LEU A 889 10.32 -4.61 -22.69
C LEU A 889 11.78 -4.46 -22.21
N PRO A 890 12.65 -3.75 -22.96
CA PRO A 890 14.08 -3.67 -22.65
C PRO A 890 14.45 -2.94 -21.36
N ASN A 891 13.56 -2.14 -20.78
CA ASN A 891 13.82 -1.37 -19.55
C ASN A 891 13.43 -2.10 -18.25
N MET A 892 12.86 -3.30 -18.33
CA MET A 892 12.31 -3.98 -17.17
C MET A 892 13.40 -4.72 -16.37
N VAL A 893 14.08 -5.65 -17.03
CA VAL A 893 15.21 -6.42 -16.50
C VAL A 893 16.25 -6.59 -17.62
N TYR A 894 17.50 -6.88 -17.26
CA TYR A 894 18.50 -7.28 -18.25
C TYR A 894 18.28 -8.76 -18.61
N TYR A 895 18.20 -9.06 -19.90
CA TYR A 895 17.89 -10.39 -20.42
C TYR A 895 19.13 -11.03 -21.05
N GLU A 896 19.34 -12.30 -20.71
CA GLU A 896 20.19 -13.21 -21.48
C GLU A 896 19.37 -14.45 -21.87
N PHE A 897 19.76 -15.11 -22.95
CA PHE A 897 19.03 -16.24 -23.51
C PHE A 897 19.96 -17.42 -23.74
N LEU A 898 19.63 -18.57 -23.16
CA LEU A 898 20.32 -19.83 -23.39
C LEU A 898 19.67 -20.54 -24.57
N SER A 899 20.41 -20.76 -25.65
CA SER A 899 19.88 -21.47 -26.82
C SER A 899 19.57 -22.92 -26.47
N ILE A 900 18.36 -23.35 -26.84
CA ILE A 900 17.93 -24.75 -26.78
C ILE A 900 17.98 -25.28 -28.20
N LYS A 901 18.87 -26.23 -28.49
CA LYS A 901 18.85 -26.97 -29.76
C LYS A 901 17.68 -27.95 -29.74
N GLU A 902 16.51 -27.47 -30.10
CA GLU A 902 15.42 -28.30 -30.58
C GLU A 902 15.06 -27.79 -31.97
N ASP A 903 15.01 -28.70 -32.96
CA ASP A 903 14.42 -28.42 -34.28
C ASP A 903 12.92 -28.18 -34.08
N CYS A 904 12.56 -26.94 -33.79
CA CYS A 904 11.18 -26.48 -33.71
C CYS A 904 10.68 -25.95 -35.06
N ASP A 905 11.12 -26.57 -36.15
CA ASP A 905 10.57 -26.39 -37.50
C ASP A 905 9.76 -27.62 -37.91
N THR A 906 8.46 -27.40 -38.07
CA THR A 906 7.61 -28.16 -38.98
C THR A 906 8.03 -27.84 -40.41
N ASP A 907 8.27 -28.89 -41.21
CA ASP A 907 8.59 -28.90 -42.65
C ASP A 907 10.04 -28.59 -43.06
N SER A 908 10.88 -29.63 -43.20
CA SER A 908 11.29 -30.18 -44.51
C SER A 908 12.53 -31.09 -44.40
N GLN A 909 12.55 -32.09 -45.27
CA GLN A 909 13.51 -33.19 -45.34
C GLN A 909 14.99 -32.73 -45.36
N ASN A 910 15.79 -33.18 -44.41
CA ASN A 910 17.04 -33.92 -44.67
C ASN A 910 17.72 -34.33 -43.35
N GLN A 911 18.19 -35.58 -43.34
CA GLN A 911 18.94 -36.22 -42.27
C GLN A 911 20.17 -35.40 -41.85
N VAL A 912 20.52 -35.41 -40.56
CA VAL A 912 21.80 -35.90 -40.01
C VAL A 912 21.83 -35.78 -38.48
N GLN A 913 22.21 -36.91 -37.86
CA GLN A 913 22.59 -37.21 -36.47
C GLN A 913 22.86 -36.04 -35.50
N LEU A 914 22.36 -36.13 -34.25
CA LEU A 914 23.11 -35.65 -33.08
C LEU A 914 22.71 -36.31 -31.75
N ASN A 915 23.76 -36.61 -30.99
CA ASN A 915 23.79 -37.38 -29.75
C ASN A 915 23.13 -36.66 -28.57
N ALA A 916 22.37 -37.42 -27.79
CA ALA A 916 21.97 -37.07 -26.43
C ALA A 916 23.19 -37.14 -25.50
N MET A 917 23.98 -36.06 -25.47
CA MET A 917 24.88 -35.74 -24.38
C MET A 917 24.77 -34.24 -24.14
N SER A 918 24.84 -33.86 -22.87
CA SER A 918 24.89 -32.49 -22.35
C SER A 918 26.04 -31.68 -22.96
N HIS A 919 25.84 -31.23 -24.20
CA HIS A 919 26.68 -30.27 -24.88
C HIS A 919 25.79 -29.05 -25.14
N HIS A 920 25.74 -28.14 -24.15
CA HIS A 920 25.74 -26.72 -24.51
C HIS A 920 26.92 -26.57 -25.45
N GLU A 921 26.69 -26.28 -26.73
CA GLU A 921 27.79 -25.73 -27.54
C GLU A 921 28.36 -24.52 -26.80
N ASP A 922 29.67 -24.29 -26.93
CA ASP A 922 30.46 -23.17 -26.39
C ASP A 922 29.94 -21.76 -26.76
N THR A 923 28.73 -21.65 -27.30
CA THR A 923 28.01 -20.39 -27.46
C THR A 923 27.31 -20.07 -26.13
N GLY A 924 27.96 -19.28 -25.29
CA GLY A 924 27.37 -18.75 -24.06
C GLY A 924 26.07 -17.94 -24.29
N PRO A 925 25.38 -17.51 -23.23
CA PRO A 925 24.10 -16.81 -23.36
C PRO A 925 24.15 -15.58 -24.26
N VAL A 926 23.14 -15.44 -25.12
CA VAL A 926 23.01 -14.29 -26.05
C VAL A 926 22.19 -13.17 -25.43
N ASP A 927 22.48 -11.92 -25.81
CA ASP A 927 21.71 -10.74 -25.37
C ASP A 927 20.37 -10.64 -26.12
N LEU A 928 19.45 -9.82 -25.59
CA LEU A 928 18.10 -9.61 -26.12
C LEU A 928 18.03 -9.40 -27.63
N VAL A 929 18.80 -8.48 -28.20
CA VAL A 929 18.71 -8.16 -29.65
C VAL A 929 19.44 -9.19 -30.52
N ASN A 930 20.18 -10.12 -29.92
CA ASN A 930 21.02 -11.09 -30.62
C ASN A 930 20.36 -12.48 -30.72
N VAL A 931 19.09 -12.60 -30.32
CA VAL A 931 18.30 -13.81 -30.51
C VAL A 931 17.97 -14.04 -31.99
N LYS A 932 17.81 -15.30 -32.39
CA LYS A 932 17.54 -15.69 -33.77
C LYS A 932 16.07 -16.05 -33.96
N LEU A 933 15.48 -15.56 -35.05
CA LEU A 933 14.11 -15.92 -35.45
C LEU A 933 13.95 -17.44 -35.54
N GLY A 934 12.84 -17.97 -35.04
CA GLY A 934 12.53 -19.40 -35.05
C GLY A 934 13.21 -20.22 -33.94
N GLN A 935 14.25 -19.69 -33.28
CA GLN A 935 15.00 -20.40 -32.26
C GLN A 935 14.29 -20.37 -30.89
N CYS A 936 14.36 -21.48 -30.17
CA CYS A 936 13.94 -21.60 -28.78
C CYS A 936 15.07 -21.24 -27.79
N TYR A 937 14.70 -20.55 -26.71
CA TYR A 937 15.60 -20.12 -25.66
C TYR A 937 15.01 -20.33 -24.27
N GLU A 938 15.87 -20.62 -23.29
CA GLU A 938 15.57 -20.47 -21.87
C GLU A 938 15.92 -19.04 -21.42
N VAL A 939 15.03 -18.41 -20.65
CA VAL A 939 15.18 -17.02 -20.21
C VAL A 939 16.04 -16.91 -18.95
N LEU A 940 17.07 -16.08 -19.02
CA LEU A 940 17.84 -15.61 -17.87
C LEU A 940 17.55 -14.13 -17.61
N VAL A 941 17.44 -13.76 -16.33
CA VAL A 941 17.22 -12.37 -15.94
C VAL A 941 18.28 -11.90 -14.95
N THR A 942 18.71 -10.66 -15.14
CA THR A 942 19.43 -9.88 -14.13
C THR A 942 18.61 -8.64 -13.79
N SER A 943 18.30 -8.42 -12.52
CA SER A 943 17.40 -7.35 -12.09
C SER A 943 17.94 -6.58 -10.89
N SER A 944 17.40 -5.37 -10.68
CA SER A 944 17.66 -4.56 -9.49
C SER A 944 17.15 -5.19 -8.19
N MET A 945 16.39 -6.28 -8.27
CA MET A 945 15.91 -7.05 -7.11
C MET A 945 16.95 -8.06 -6.59
N GLY A 946 18.21 -7.97 -7.04
CA GLY A 946 19.29 -8.86 -6.60
C GLY A 946 19.26 -10.25 -7.23
N LEU A 947 18.57 -10.41 -8.37
CA LEU A 947 18.65 -11.62 -9.19
C LEU A 947 19.73 -11.41 -10.25
N TYR A 948 20.75 -12.26 -10.30
CA TYR A 948 21.87 -12.13 -11.24
C TYR A 948 22.01 -13.41 -12.07
N ARG A 949 21.84 -13.30 -13.39
CA ARG A 949 21.81 -14.45 -14.33
C ARG A 949 20.90 -15.58 -13.85
N TYR A 950 19.76 -15.20 -13.27
CA TYR A 950 18.81 -16.12 -12.68
C TYR A 950 17.99 -16.80 -13.78
N LYS A 951 17.96 -18.12 -13.75
CA LYS A 951 17.11 -18.96 -14.60
C LYS A 951 15.65 -18.83 -14.20
N VAL A 952 14.85 -18.20 -15.05
CA VAL A 952 13.39 -18.14 -14.88
C VAL A 952 12.79 -19.54 -15.07
N GLY A 953 13.37 -20.35 -15.95
CA GLY A 953 12.92 -21.71 -16.29
C GLY A 953 11.80 -21.77 -17.32
N ASP A 954 11.45 -20.63 -17.91
CA ASP A 954 10.51 -20.50 -19.02
C ASP A 954 11.26 -20.66 -20.36
N ILE A 955 10.67 -21.44 -21.28
CA ILE A 955 11.13 -21.67 -22.65
C ILE A 955 10.28 -20.83 -23.59
N ILE A 956 10.94 -20.06 -24.46
CA ILE A 956 10.30 -19.16 -25.40
C ILE A 956 10.86 -19.32 -26.81
N LYS A 957 10.01 -19.14 -27.83
CA LYS A 957 10.39 -19.18 -29.25
C LYS A 957 10.34 -17.76 -29.82
N VAL A 958 11.38 -17.35 -30.54
CA VAL A 958 11.38 -16.05 -31.25
C VAL A 958 10.46 -16.16 -32.46
N THR A 959 9.41 -15.35 -32.50
CA THR A 959 8.41 -15.34 -33.58
C THR A 959 8.49 -14.13 -34.48
N GLY A 960 9.16 -13.07 -34.03
CA GLY A 960 9.29 -11.83 -34.79
C GLY A 960 10.05 -10.77 -34.02
N PHE A 961 10.04 -9.55 -34.55
CA PHE A 961 10.62 -8.36 -33.94
C PHE A 961 9.65 -7.19 -34.12
N HIS A 962 9.46 -6.41 -33.06
CA HIS A 962 8.85 -5.08 -33.15
C HIS A 962 9.96 -4.05 -33.00
N ASN A 963 10.22 -3.30 -34.07
CA ASN A 963 11.45 -2.53 -34.23
C ASN A 963 12.69 -3.42 -34.02
N ASN A 964 13.56 -3.09 -33.06
CA ASN A 964 14.76 -3.87 -32.74
C ASN A 964 14.55 -4.84 -31.56
N THR A 965 13.33 -4.90 -31.00
CA THR A 965 13.02 -5.75 -29.85
C THR A 965 12.35 -7.06 -30.30
N PRO A 966 12.86 -8.23 -29.88
CA PRO A 966 12.25 -9.51 -30.21
C PRO A 966 10.87 -9.71 -29.57
N GLN A 967 10.04 -10.46 -30.30
CA GLN A 967 8.75 -10.96 -29.87
C GLN A 967 8.85 -12.46 -29.66
N PHE A 968 8.26 -12.92 -28.57
CA PHE A 968 8.40 -14.29 -28.12
C PHE A 968 7.06 -14.96 -27.88
N GLN A 969 6.91 -16.16 -28.44
CA GLN A 969 5.84 -17.07 -28.09
C GLN A 969 6.28 -17.93 -26.90
N PHE A 970 5.39 -18.09 -25.91
CA PHE A 970 5.65 -18.95 -24.77
C PHE A 970 5.47 -20.42 -25.15
N VAL A 971 6.50 -21.25 -24.94
CA VAL A 971 6.50 -22.68 -25.29
C VAL A 971 6.17 -23.54 -24.08
N GLY A 972 6.85 -23.33 -22.94
CA GLY A 972 6.68 -24.18 -21.76
C GLY A 972 7.68 -23.91 -20.64
N ARG A 973 7.81 -24.84 -19.68
CA ARG A 973 8.78 -24.76 -18.57
C ARG A 973 9.74 -25.95 -18.55
N GLN A 974 11.04 -25.69 -18.38
CA GLN A 974 12.10 -26.70 -18.46
C GLN A 974 12.08 -27.73 -17.32
N ASN A 975 11.63 -27.35 -16.12
CA ASN A 975 11.72 -28.19 -14.90
C ASN A 975 10.48 -29.05 -14.62
N VAL A 976 9.54 -29.12 -15.56
CA VAL A 976 8.34 -29.98 -15.48
C VAL A 976 8.55 -31.15 -16.44
N ALA A 977 9.44 -32.06 -16.08
CA ALA A 977 9.69 -33.27 -16.87
C ALA A 977 9.10 -34.51 -16.18
N LEU A 978 8.39 -35.32 -16.94
CA LEU A 978 7.99 -36.69 -16.61
C LEU A 978 9.14 -37.62 -16.98
N GLY A 979 9.45 -38.59 -16.13
CA GLY A 979 10.54 -39.54 -16.35
C GLY A 979 10.42 -40.73 -15.42
N VAL A 980 10.75 -41.91 -15.93
CA VAL A 980 10.72 -43.18 -15.22
C VAL A 980 12.14 -43.77 -15.11
N ASP A 981 12.97 -43.59 -16.13
CA ASP A 981 14.38 -43.97 -16.18
C ASP A 981 15.23 -42.71 -16.52
N MET A 982 16.27 -42.86 -17.34
CA MET A 982 17.12 -41.76 -17.82
C MET A 982 16.43 -40.86 -18.84
N GLU A 983 15.29 -41.29 -19.41
CA GLU A 983 14.54 -40.47 -20.35
C GLU A 983 13.83 -39.33 -19.61
N ARG A 984 13.71 -38.18 -20.28
CA ARG A 984 12.94 -37.06 -19.78
C ARG A 984 11.99 -36.60 -20.87
N THR A 985 10.73 -36.51 -20.52
CA THR A 985 9.67 -36.00 -21.38
C THR A 985 9.24 -34.64 -20.88
N SER A 986 9.31 -33.62 -21.74
CA SER A 986 8.99 -32.24 -21.37
C SER A 986 7.47 -32.03 -21.23
N GLU A 987 7.07 -30.95 -20.56
CA GLU A 987 5.68 -30.50 -20.50
C GLU A 987 5.10 -30.27 -21.91
N ALA A 988 5.91 -29.72 -22.83
CA ALA A 988 5.52 -29.44 -24.21
C ALA A 988 5.25 -30.73 -25.00
N ASP A 989 6.07 -31.77 -24.80
CA ASP A 989 5.85 -33.08 -25.43
C ASP A 989 4.57 -33.74 -24.92
N ILE A 990 4.29 -33.65 -23.60
CA ILE A 990 3.04 -34.17 -23.02
C ILE A 990 1.83 -33.39 -23.56
N LEU A 991 1.90 -32.07 -23.61
CA LEU A 991 0.85 -31.21 -24.17
C LEU A 991 0.55 -31.58 -25.63
N LYS A 992 1.61 -31.74 -26.44
CA LYS A 992 1.49 -32.17 -27.85
C LYS A 992 0.87 -33.56 -27.95
N ALA A 993 1.38 -34.53 -27.20
CA ALA A 993 0.87 -35.90 -27.21
C ALA A 993 -0.60 -36.00 -26.79
N VAL A 994 -1.00 -35.26 -25.75
CA VAL A 994 -2.41 -35.19 -25.33
C VAL A 994 -3.26 -34.50 -26.39
N ALA A 995 -2.79 -33.44 -27.04
CA ALA A 995 -3.52 -32.78 -28.11
C ALA A 995 -3.77 -33.71 -29.31
N GLU A 996 -2.75 -34.48 -29.73
CA GLU A 996 -2.89 -35.46 -30.81
C GLU A 996 -3.83 -36.61 -30.45
N ALA A 997 -3.77 -37.13 -29.22
CA ALA A 997 -4.64 -38.20 -28.76
C ALA A 997 -6.08 -37.73 -28.51
N LYS A 998 -6.28 -36.49 -28.03
CA LYS A 998 -7.60 -35.89 -27.80
C LYS A 998 -8.38 -35.75 -29.11
N ALA A 999 -7.71 -35.53 -30.25
CA ALA A 999 -8.38 -35.43 -31.55
C ALA A 999 -9.18 -36.70 -31.92
N LEU A 1000 -8.83 -37.87 -31.37
CA LEU A 1000 -9.58 -39.11 -31.55
C LEU A 1000 -10.91 -39.14 -30.77
N LEU A 1001 -11.05 -38.31 -29.72
CA LEU A 1001 -12.27 -38.20 -28.94
C LEU A 1001 -13.33 -37.31 -29.61
N ASP A 1002 -12.90 -36.38 -30.47
CA ASP A 1002 -13.79 -35.38 -31.07
C ASP A 1002 -14.93 -35.98 -31.91
N PRO A 1003 -14.70 -36.98 -32.79
CA PRO A 1003 -15.77 -37.63 -33.57
C PRO A 1003 -16.79 -38.38 -32.71
N LEU A 1004 -16.37 -38.84 -31.52
CA LEU A 1004 -17.25 -39.56 -30.58
C LEU A 1004 -18.16 -38.62 -29.79
N GLY A 1005 -17.94 -37.31 -29.93
CA GLY A 1005 -18.61 -36.29 -29.14
C GLY A 1005 -18.20 -36.37 -27.66
N LEU A 1006 -16.94 -36.69 -27.39
CA LEU A 1006 -16.35 -36.66 -26.05
C LEU A 1006 -15.39 -35.47 -25.95
N ILE A 1007 -15.28 -34.89 -24.76
CA ILE A 1007 -14.42 -33.75 -24.46
C ILE A 1007 -13.52 -34.14 -23.29
N LEU A 1008 -12.20 -34.10 -23.50
CA LEU A 1008 -11.22 -34.11 -22.41
C LEU A 1008 -11.27 -32.77 -21.69
N THR A 1009 -11.65 -32.75 -20.42
CA THR A 1009 -11.81 -31.52 -19.62
C THR A 1009 -10.53 -31.13 -18.89
N GLU A 1010 -9.83 -32.11 -18.30
CA GLU A 1010 -8.61 -31.92 -17.52
C GLU A 1010 -7.74 -33.16 -17.62
N TYR A 1011 -6.44 -32.99 -17.47
CA TYR A 1011 -5.50 -34.09 -17.35
C TYR A 1011 -4.29 -33.76 -16.48
N THR A 1012 -3.62 -34.80 -15.99
CA THR A 1012 -2.31 -34.73 -15.36
C THR A 1012 -1.55 -36.03 -15.57
N SER A 1013 -0.28 -36.08 -15.19
CA SER A 1013 0.59 -37.23 -15.40
C SER A 1013 1.41 -37.59 -14.17
N TYR A 1014 1.91 -38.82 -14.15
CA TYR A 1014 2.76 -39.37 -13.10
C TYR A 1014 3.68 -40.45 -13.69
N GLY A 1015 4.94 -40.48 -13.23
CA GLY A 1015 5.91 -41.51 -13.60
C GLY A 1015 5.81 -42.66 -12.60
N ASP A 1016 5.17 -43.76 -12.99
CA ASP A 1016 4.97 -44.89 -12.12
C ASP A 1016 6.20 -45.82 -12.16
N THR A 1017 6.94 -45.78 -11.05
CA THR A 1017 8.14 -46.60 -10.81
C THR A 1017 7.85 -47.78 -9.87
N SER A 1018 6.57 -48.03 -9.54
CA SER A 1018 6.18 -49.19 -8.72
C SER A 1018 6.24 -50.51 -9.48
N SER A 1019 6.22 -50.44 -10.82
CA SER A 1019 6.43 -51.56 -11.74
C SER A 1019 7.85 -51.52 -12.33
N THR A 1020 8.35 -52.66 -12.76
CA THR A 1020 9.66 -52.76 -13.43
C THR A 1020 9.50 -53.54 -14.74
N PRO A 1021 9.74 -52.93 -15.92
CA PRO A 1021 10.07 -51.51 -16.12
C PRO A 1021 8.90 -50.60 -15.70
N GLY A 1022 9.19 -49.40 -15.23
CA GLY A 1022 8.15 -48.42 -14.90
C GLY A 1022 7.47 -47.87 -16.16
N HIS A 1023 6.41 -47.08 -16.01
CA HIS A 1023 5.67 -46.53 -17.14
C HIS A 1023 5.04 -45.16 -16.83
N TYR A 1024 4.56 -44.50 -17.88
CA TYR A 1024 3.86 -43.22 -17.75
C TYR A 1024 2.38 -43.45 -17.50
N VAL A 1025 1.83 -42.75 -16.51
CA VAL A 1025 0.41 -42.76 -16.17
C VAL A 1025 -0.16 -41.38 -16.46
N ILE A 1026 -1.19 -41.30 -17.29
CA ILE A 1026 -1.91 -40.07 -17.63
C ILE A 1026 -3.35 -40.17 -17.12
N PHE A 1027 -3.74 -39.26 -16.24
CA PHE A 1027 -5.11 -39.20 -15.71
C PHE A 1027 -5.98 -38.30 -16.59
N TRP A 1028 -7.10 -38.81 -17.11
CA TRP A 1028 -8.03 -38.06 -17.97
C TRP A 1028 -9.41 -37.93 -17.32
N GLU A 1029 -9.93 -36.70 -17.20
CA GLU A 1029 -11.34 -36.44 -16.90
C GLU A 1029 -12.08 -36.11 -18.19
N ILE A 1030 -13.10 -36.90 -18.55
CA ILE A 1030 -13.77 -36.84 -19.86
C ILE A 1030 -15.27 -36.62 -19.66
N LYS A 1031 -15.89 -35.74 -20.46
CA LYS A 1031 -17.35 -35.52 -20.51
C LYS A 1031 -17.92 -35.66 -21.93
N PRO A 1032 -19.19 -36.05 -22.11
CA PRO A 1032 -19.85 -35.98 -23.42
C PRO A 1032 -20.14 -34.53 -23.84
N LYS A 1033 -20.12 -34.23 -25.16
CA LYS A 1033 -20.59 -32.96 -25.76
C LYS A 1033 -22.11 -32.82 -25.55
N GLU A 1034 -22.57 -31.68 -25.05
CA GLU A 1034 -24.00 -31.41 -24.84
C GLU A 1034 -24.78 -31.45 -26.16
N GLY A 1035 -25.94 -32.13 -26.17
CA GLY A 1035 -26.82 -32.25 -27.34
C GLY A 1035 -27.07 -33.67 -27.86
N ASN A 1036 -26.24 -34.66 -27.47
CA ASN A 1036 -26.47 -36.07 -27.79
C ASN A 1036 -27.37 -36.75 -26.74
N ASN A 1037 -28.63 -36.28 -26.63
CA ASN A 1037 -29.67 -36.92 -25.83
C ASN A 1037 -30.23 -38.16 -26.53
N ASN A 1038 -29.40 -39.19 -26.67
CA ASN A 1038 -29.94 -40.55 -26.76
C ASN A 1038 -29.68 -41.22 -25.42
N ASN A 1039 -30.78 -41.51 -24.72
CA ASN A 1039 -30.85 -42.26 -23.47
C ASN A 1039 -29.79 -43.37 -23.43
N ASN A 1040 -28.76 -43.19 -22.61
CA ASN A 1040 -28.10 -44.24 -21.84
C ASN A 1040 -27.14 -43.62 -20.83
N ASN A 1041 -27.17 -44.17 -19.62
CA ASN A 1041 -26.10 -44.07 -18.65
C ASN A 1041 -24.77 -44.37 -19.33
N GLY A 1042 -23.88 -43.38 -19.44
CA GLY A 1042 -22.53 -43.53 -20.00
C GLY A 1042 -22.52 -43.95 -21.48
N LYS A 1043 -22.05 -43.09 -22.38
CA LYS A 1043 -21.31 -43.63 -23.52
C LYS A 1043 -20.13 -44.37 -22.92
N GLU A 1044 -20.20 -45.69 -22.80
CA GLU A 1044 -19.04 -46.52 -22.45
C GLU A 1044 -17.89 -46.10 -23.36
N LEU A 1045 -16.78 -45.73 -22.77
CA LEU A 1045 -15.57 -45.41 -23.50
C LEU A 1045 -15.17 -46.67 -24.27
N ASP A 1046 -15.17 -46.61 -25.59
CA ASP A 1046 -14.73 -47.74 -26.42
C ASP A 1046 -13.27 -48.06 -26.05
N PRO A 1047 -12.99 -49.24 -25.46
CA PRO A 1047 -11.64 -49.60 -25.05
C PRO A 1047 -10.64 -49.51 -26.20
N LYS A 1048 -11.07 -49.81 -27.44
CA LYS A 1048 -10.19 -49.73 -28.61
C LYS A 1048 -9.76 -48.31 -28.91
N VAL A 1049 -10.67 -47.34 -28.78
CA VAL A 1049 -10.34 -45.93 -29.01
C VAL A 1049 -9.44 -45.41 -27.89
N MET A 1050 -9.67 -45.82 -26.65
CA MET A 1050 -8.80 -45.42 -25.53
C MET A 1050 -7.40 -46.04 -25.61
N GLU A 1051 -7.29 -47.29 -26.06
CA GLU A 1051 -6.01 -47.96 -26.39
C GLU A 1051 -5.30 -47.27 -27.57
N GLU A 1052 -6.06 -46.82 -28.57
CA GLU A 1052 -5.54 -46.03 -29.68
C GLU A 1052 -5.08 -44.64 -29.22
N CYS A 1053 -5.78 -43.99 -28.29
CA CYS A 1053 -5.32 -42.77 -27.63
C CYS A 1053 -3.98 -43.00 -26.90
N CYS A 1054 -3.84 -44.12 -26.16
CA CYS A 1054 -2.57 -44.47 -25.52
C CYS A 1054 -1.45 -44.64 -26.57
N SER A 1055 -1.72 -45.37 -27.66
CA SER A 1055 -0.76 -45.58 -28.76
C SER A 1055 -0.38 -44.27 -29.43
N LYS A 1056 -1.36 -43.41 -29.71
CA LYS A 1056 -1.16 -42.12 -30.36
C LYS A 1056 -0.32 -41.20 -29.47
N MET A 1057 -0.57 -41.19 -28.15
CA MET A 1057 0.31 -40.49 -27.22
C MET A 1057 1.75 -41.00 -27.30
N GLU A 1058 1.98 -42.31 -27.21
CA GLU A 1058 3.33 -42.88 -27.32
C GLU A 1058 4.02 -42.51 -28.64
N ASP A 1059 3.27 -42.51 -29.76
CA ASP A 1059 3.78 -42.12 -31.09
C ASP A 1059 4.18 -40.64 -31.14
N SER A 1060 3.47 -39.76 -30.42
CA SER A 1060 3.74 -38.30 -30.41
C SER A 1060 4.85 -37.89 -29.43
N LEU A 1061 5.21 -38.74 -28.48
CA LEU A 1061 6.27 -38.47 -27.50
C LEU A 1061 7.67 -38.46 -28.14
N HIS A 1062 8.64 -37.84 -27.47
CA HIS A 1062 9.99 -37.68 -28.00
C HIS A 1062 10.64 -39.02 -28.37
N PHE A 1063 11.58 -39.00 -29.34
CA PHE A 1063 12.28 -40.19 -29.84
C PHE A 1063 12.87 -41.05 -28.72
N THR A 1064 13.45 -40.43 -27.68
CA THR A 1064 14.05 -41.14 -26.54
C THR A 1064 13.03 -42.02 -25.82
N TYR A 1065 11.81 -41.51 -25.58
CA TYR A 1065 10.74 -42.31 -24.98
C TYR A 1065 10.38 -43.50 -25.87
N ARG A 1066 10.19 -43.28 -27.18
CA ARG A 1066 9.86 -44.35 -28.14
C ARG A 1066 10.96 -45.41 -28.22
N MET A 1067 12.22 -45.00 -28.16
CA MET A 1067 13.38 -45.90 -28.15
C MET A 1067 13.40 -46.77 -26.89
N TYR A 1068 13.26 -46.16 -25.71
CA TYR A 1068 13.26 -46.86 -24.42
C TYR A 1068 12.04 -47.79 -24.29
N ARG A 1069 10.90 -47.39 -24.85
CA ARG A 1069 9.69 -48.23 -24.94
C ARG A 1069 9.91 -49.47 -25.81
N LYS A 1070 10.66 -49.35 -26.91
CA LYS A 1070 11.03 -50.47 -27.80
C LYS A 1070 12.09 -51.39 -27.19
N GLU A 1071 13.04 -50.84 -26.45
CA GLU A 1071 14.06 -51.58 -25.70
C GLU A 1071 13.52 -52.21 -24.40
N ASN A 1072 12.22 -52.03 -24.13
CA ASN A 1072 11.54 -52.53 -22.93
C ASN A 1072 12.15 -52.01 -21.61
N MET A 1073 12.76 -50.81 -21.67
CA MET A 1073 13.23 -50.04 -20.52
C MET A 1073 12.08 -49.25 -19.89
N ILE A 1074 11.02 -48.97 -20.67
CA ILE A 1074 9.76 -48.36 -20.23
C ILE A 1074 8.60 -49.28 -20.65
N ALA A 1075 7.66 -49.53 -19.75
CA ALA A 1075 6.43 -50.28 -20.02
C ALA A 1075 5.36 -49.41 -20.74
N ALA A 1076 4.28 -50.04 -21.18
CA ALA A 1076 3.18 -49.38 -21.91
C ALA A 1076 2.62 -48.17 -21.16
N LEU A 1077 2.47 -47.04 -21.87
CA LEU A 1077 1.76 -45.87 -21.35
C LEU A 1077 0.34 -46.26 -20.91
N GLU A 1078 -0.05 -45.81 -19.72
CA GLU A 1078 -1.37 -46.04 -19.13
C GLU A 1078 -2.18 -44.73 -19.14
N ILE A 1079 -3.41 -44.77 -19.68
CA ILE A 1079 -4.42 -43.74 -19.45
C ILE A 1079 -5.38 -44.23 -18.36
N ARG A 1080 -5.47 -43.48 -17.25
CA ARG A 1080 -6.44 -43.69 -16.17
C ARG A 1080 -7.57 -42.68 -16.29
N VAL A 1081 -8.76 -43.14 -16.64
CA VAL A 1081 -9.93 -42.27 -16.69
C VAL A 1081 -10.48 -42.10 -15.28
N VAL A 1082 -10.75 -40.86 -14.87
CA VAL A 1082 -11.25 -40.52 -13.54
C VAL A 1082 -12.70 -40.04 -13.58
N LYS A 1083 -13.39 -40.14 -12.42
CA LYS A 1083 -14.75 -39.58 -12.26
C LYS A 1083 -14.78 -38.08 -12.51
N GLN A 1084 -15.91 -37.58 -12.99
CA GLN A 1084 -16.15 -36.14 -13.08
C GLN A 1084 -16.03 -35.47 -11.68
N GLY A 1085 -15.43 -34.28 -11.62
CA GLY A 1085 -15.13 -33.55 -10.39
C GLY A 1085 -13.87 -34.03 -9.65
N THR A 1086 -13.03 -34.87 -10.28
CA THR A 1086 -11.78 -35.34 -9.68
C THR A 1086 -10.76 -34.21 -9.63
N PHE A 1087 -10.59 -33.47 -10.72
CA PHE A 1087 -9.65 -32.35 -10.75
C PHE A 1087 -10.10 -31.17 -9.89
N GLU A 1088 -11.40 -31.02 -9.64
CA GLU A 1088 -11.92 -30.09 -8.62
C GLU A 1088 -11.47 -30.49 -7.21
N SER A 1089 -11.54 -31.78 -6.88
CA SER A 1089 -11.08 -32.29 -5.58
C SER A 1089 -9.55 -32.14 -5.42
N LEU A 1090 -8.80 -32.32 -6.51
CA LEU A 1090 -7.36 -32.10 -6.54
C LEU A 1090 -7.01 -30.62 -6.33
N LEU A 1091 -7.74 -29.71 -6.97
CA LEU A 1091 -7.62 -28.28 -6.78
C LEU A 1091 -7.92 -27.87 -5.33
N ASP A 1092 -9.02 -28.36 -4.76
CA ASP A 1092 -9.39 -28.06 -3.37
C ASP A 1092 -8.32 -28.55 -2.39
N TYR A 1093 -7.70 -29.71 -2.66
CA TYR A 1093 -6.53 -30.17 -1.92
C TYR A 1093 -5.38 -29.16 -1.97
N PHE A 1094 -4.94 -28.70 -3.14
CA PHE A 1094 -3.85 -27.73 -3.24
C PHE A 1094 -4.19 -26.36 -2.62
N VAL A 1095 -5.45 -25.92 -2.75
CA VAL A 1095 -5.94 -24.70 -2.08
C VAL A 1095 -5.85 -24.84 -0.56
N SER A 1096 -6.25 -26.01 -0.01
CA SER A 1096 -6.15 -26.31 1.42
C SER A 1096 -4.70 -26.33 1.92
N LYS A 1097 -3.74 -26.65 1.05
CA LYS A 1097 -2.30 -26.60 1.33
C LYS A 1097 -1.67 -25.21 1.14
N GLY A 1098 -2.47 -24.18 0.84
CA GLY A 1098 -2.01 -22.80 0.75
C GLY A 1098 -1.88 -22.23 -0.66
N ALA A 1099 -2.12 -23.01 -1.73
CA ALA A 1099 -2.07 -22.50 -3.11
C ALA A 1099 -3.15 -21.44 -3.37
N SER A 1100 -2.79 -20.31 -3.99
CA SER A 1100 -3.76 -19.25 -4.34
C SER A 1100 -4.67 -19.70 -5.48
N LEU A 1101 -5.98 -19.48 -5.36
CA LEU A 1101 -6.93 -19.83 -6.41
C LEU A 1101 -6.66 -19.07 -7.71
N SER A 1102 -6.33 -17.78 -7.61
CA SER A 1102 -5.96 -16.94 -8.76
C SER A 1102 -4.67 -17.41 -9.46
N GLN A 1103 -3.84 -18.20 -8.78
CA GLN A 1103 -2.55 -18.67 -9.30
C GLN A 1103 -2.56 -20.17 -9.63
N TYR A 1104 -3.64 -20.89 -9.33
CA TYR A 1104 -3.68 -22.34 -9.50
C TYR A 1104 -3.73 -22.71 -10.98
N LYS A 1105 -2.90 -23.69 -11.33
CA LYS A 1105 -2.92 -24.42 -12.58
C LYS A 1105 -2.86 -25.90 -12.22
N THR A 1106 -3.64 -26.74 -12.89
CA THR A 1106 -3.49 -28.19 -12.75
C THR A 1106 -2.04 -28.54 -13.06
N PRO A 1107 -1.28 -29.13 -12.11
CA PRO A 1107 0.08 -29.53 -12.39
C PRO A 1107 0.07 -30.60 -13.49
N ILE A 1108 0.86 -30.43 -14.55
CA ILE A 1108 0.91 -31.43 -15.64
C ILE A 1108 1.58 -32.73 -15.18
N CYS A 1109 2.47 -32.66 -14.19
CA CYS A 1109 3.08 -33.83 -13.55
C CYS A 1109 2.93 -33.75 -12.02
N ILE A 1110 2.34 -34.79 -11.42
CA ILE A 1110 2.16 -34.90 -9.98
C ILE A 1110 3.35 -35.58 -9.33
N LYS A 1111 3.90 -34.93 -8.28
CA LYS A 1111 4.97 -35.50 -7.44
C LYS A 1111 4.53 -35.81 -6.00
N SER A 1112 3.38 -35.27 -5.54
CA SER A 1112 2.86 -35.50 -4.19
C SER A 1112 2.11 -36.83 -4.11
N LYS A 1113 2.49 -37.67 -3.14
CA LYS A 1113 1.83 -38.96 -2.90
C LYS A 1113 0.36 -38.79 -2.52
N GLU A 1114 0.03 -37.76 -1.76
CA GLU A 1114 -1.33 -37.45 -1.33
C GLU A 1114 -2.21 -37.01 -2.51
N ALA A 1115 -1.67 -36.20 -3.42
CA ALA A 1115 -2.34 -35.81 -4.66
C ALA A 1115 -2.61 -37.03 -5.57
N LEU A 1116 -1.64 -37.96 -5.66
CA LEU A 1116 -1.82 -39.23 -6.38
C LEU A 1116 -2.92 -40.09 -5.76
N ASN A 1117 -2.97 -40.20 -4.43
CA ASN A 1117 -4.02 -40.95 -3.75
C ASN A 1117 -5.43 -40.42 -4.06
N ILE A 1118 -5.59 -39.10 -4.19
CA ILE A 1118 -6.87 -38.48 -4.58
C ILE A 1118 -7.26 -38.93 -6.00
N LEU A 1119 -6.32 -38.86 -6.94
CA LEU A 1119 -6.53 -39.28 -8.33
C LEU A 1119 -6.87 -40.77 -8.42
N ASP A 1120 -6.04 -41.63 -7.81
CA ASP A 1120 -6.19 -43.08 -7.84
C ASP A 1120 -7.49 -43.56 -7.21
N SER A 1121 -7.94 -42.93 -6.11
CA SER A 1121 -9.22 -43.25 -5.47
C SER A 1121 -10.45 -42.99 -6.35
N ARG A 1122 -10.28 -42.24 -7.44
CA ARG A 1122 -11.36 -41.81 -8.34
C ARG A 1122 -11.22 -42.33 -9.77
N VAL A 1123 -10.27 -43.24 -10.01
CA VAL A 1123 -10.14 -43.93 -11.30
C VAL A 1123 -11.36 -44.83 -11.52
N ILE A 1124 -11.93 -44.76 -12.73
CA ILE A 1124 -13.05 -45.59 -13.18
C ILE A 1124 -12.66 -46.59 -14.25
N ALA A 1125 -11.62 -46.31 -15.03
CA ALA A 1125 -11.11 -47.21 -16.06
C ALA A 1125 -9.62 -46.99 -16.30
N LYS A 1126 -8.93 -48.02 -16.78
CA LYS A 1126 -7.50 -48.04 -17.08
C LYS A 1126 -7.29 -48.66 -18.44
N PHE A 1127 -6.48 -48.01 -19.28
CA PHE A 1127 -6.17 -48.45 -20.63
C PHE A 1127 -4.67 -48.36 -20.84
N PHE A 1128 -4.10 -49.31 -21.56
CA PHE A 1128 -2.67 -49.36 -21.85
C PHE A 1128 -2.45 -49.34 -23.36
N SER A 1129 -1.34 -48.79 -23.80
CA SER A 1129 -0.94 -48.89 -25.21
C SER A 1129 -0.77 -50.38 -25.62
N PRO A 1130 -1.54 -50.90 -26.59
CA PRO A 1130 -1.48 -52.31 -27.01
C PRO A 1130 -0.28 -52.62 -27.91
N ARG A 1131 0.44 -51.59 -28.39
CA ARG A 1131 1.58 -51.73 -29.30
C ARG A 1131 2.75 -50.86 -28.87
N THR A 1132 3.94 -51.17 -29.37
CA THR A 1132 5.08 -50.25 -29.29
C THR A 1132 4.91 -49.10 -30.30
N PRO A 1133 5.42 -47.90 -30.00
CA PRO A 1133 5.29 -46.74 -30.86
C PRO A 1133 6.05 -46.89 -32.19
N THR A 1134 5.52 -46.28 -33.25
CA THR A 1134 6.11 -46.33 -34.60
C THR A 1134 7.32 -45.41 -34.72
N GLN A 1135 8.32 -45.82 -35.51
CA GLN A 1135 9.46 -45.00 -35.89
C GLN A 1135 9.10 -44.29 -37.21
N ASP A 1136 9.25 -42.97 -37.29
CA ASP A 1136 9.39 -42.32 -38.58
C ASP A 1136 10.73 -42.80 -39.19
N ASN A 1137 10.67 -43.32 -40.42
CA ASN A 1137 11.84 -43.77 -41.19
C ASN A 1137 12.68 -42.59 -41.69
#